data_AF-A0A822A3H5-F1
#
_entry.id   AF-A0A822A3H5-F1
#
_cell.length_a   1.000
_cell.length_b   1.000
_cell.length_c   1.000
_cell.angle_alpha   90.00
_cell.angle_beta   90.00
_cell.angle_gamma   90.00
#
_symmetry.space_group_name_H-M   'P 1'
#
loop_
_entity.id
_entity.type
_entity.pdbx_description
1 polymer ?
#
loop_
_entity_poly.entity_id
_entity_poly.type
_entity_poly.pdbx_seq_one_letter_code
_entity_poly.pdbx_strand_id
1 'polypeptide(L)'
;MDINKYTLNPPTDIFAKFGEVNSVKPIYHQAYNKIKEAILTKLRQELDNAKTKQPLSCDNIHIRNFESAIKYLPKEMKELLEIELKHCKEDIARLIQDHNNRVDDIFSSGDMKTMKTLLEEYQTSLEMRPYFNKGRDLVLKNIRDIVTKIKESFEKSDIADALLNVKTLHEYRVKFQILFTDVEQLCSEVKNQIKNVFSEAHHGFVSRFLDNDVPISTDEIVRNDSSTWSNWAVAKIRNLTPEFVKVAMPDSVVKALNHTNCLTEKQNSNELSSVKEVEKNFLCLIEFIKFSNENRDKFTDKDLYQPHLIDFFPEDFDKKLKTLNEQLVKSFSKREEQYKNALNTLDITSLKEVLSMSKQWDSLIEKMIKHKSIHYIIDVSENNISKTITKVTLFPQILDSINDKIEKLRDELNHQELINEETKGYSKQRDEFYRKLNAKFTVLRNAKVFSSYGIRVDIDSAETECSKSIESQVKNIYSSAEEFIKKFVQDTILSKSEYDSFNLHYNNMLSFKKEMKFVFTTNNKKVDEIESKLFEKIQTWERKFETGMPTPQRAKILIDMKRIANNIPSFRTKMNEKIDLILFKFKNSKKNSNDFGKLGIILNQEETGIGQSIVADHTAFQGYSLSLFNEKTQKHGIDYVLDNITGDILDKTRLKKRYDDFRRKYDELVRQYIKPSMASDQLIANTKLLTGDIKQQANQIDWDASIRNKIPELAAHIFALWTLQNAHHYFEDDSVENRNSYLLQPHAAQIISIFRMLGIDDTKEQLSNNIIQIGTGEGKSVILGAVASILALLGFDVCCACYSEYLSQRDYKAFISLFNSLGISSHIQYGTFNKLCEHIVNENGDIRQVVEQLILKDSNIAVEKAKIIKRPKILLIDEVDVFFSRDFYGNVYTPAVSLKEPTVTSLVDYIWTQRKSNLTLNKIKDTHEYRNCCTRFPKWELLIQEAIKDMLFDVNNFESHNYVIKEDKIGYIEQDNIIYNVVYGYKTLFAYYFEHEKGKISKESLKDNICIRIKCGSFSYAETSLQFKYIMGVTGTLVTLSDLEKAIIKSVYKIEKNTIIPSVFGKNNLRFTKKDDIKIENGDDYFNVIKREIDDRLVATISGKRAVLVFFESEKKLKEFYESKALELIKESVVYLTEEASSPEKEIAIQGATKSDRITLFTKNFGRGTDFICYDPRVALNGGIHVIQTFLSEEMSEEVQIKGRTARQGDYGSYCMILLDKDLEKYQIDRNDIENVRDGKSVAII
;
A
#
# COMPACT_ATOMS: atom_id res chain seq x y z
N MET A 1 9.62 6.70 19.34
CA MET A 1 9.86 7.83 20.27
C MET A 1 11.00 8.67 19.72
N ASP A 2 10.80 9.98 19.68
CA ASP A 2 11.86 10.96 19.36
C ASP A 2 12.52 11.36 20.68
N ILE A 3 13.81 11.05 20.84
CA ILE A 3 14.56 11.27 22.08
C ILE A 3 14.60 12.76 22.45
N ASN A 4 14.52 13.66 21.46
CA ASN A 4 14.49 15.11 21.69
C ASN A 4 13.26 15.59 22.46
N LYS A 5 12.21 14.75 22.56
CA LYS A 5 10.98 15.06 23.29
C LYS A 5 11.04 14.69 24.79
N TYR A 6 12.10 14.05 25.26
CA TYR A 6 12.24 13.67 26.68
C TYR A 6 12.39 14.89 27.60
N THR A 7 12.88 16.01 27.08
CA THR A 7 12.90 17.31 27.77
C THR A 7 11.49 17.85 28.05
N LEU A 8 10.55 17.63 27.13
CA LEU A 8 9.16 18.10 27.22
C LEU A 8 8.27 17.18 28.05
N ASN A 9 8.55 15.86 28.04
CA ASN A 9 7.82 14.87 28.83
C ASN A 9 8.82 13.84 29.40
N PRO A 10 9.38 14.09 30.60
CA PRO A 10 10.41 13.24 31.20
C PRO A 10 9.91 11.82 31.44
N PRO A 11 10.58 10.78 30.90
CA PRO A 11 10.27 9.39 31.23
C PRO A 11 10.30 9.11 32.74
N THR A 12 11.14 9.80 33.51
CA THR A 12 11.21 9.67 34.98
C THR A 12 9.86 9.85 35.66
N ASP A 13 9.04 10.80 35.21
CA ASP A 13 7.72 11.09 35.81
C ASP A 13 6.72 9.98 35.52
N ILE A 14 6.82 9.38 34.33
CA ILE A 14 6.00 8.23 33.93
C ILE A 14 6.38 7.01 34.78
N PHE A 15 7.67 6.72 34.91
CA PHE A 15 8.15 5.59 35.72
C PHE A 15 7.87 5.77 37.21
N ALA A 16 7.91 7.00 37.73
CA ALA A 16 7.51 7.30 39.11
C ALA A 16 6.03 6.95 39.35
N LYS A 17 5.14 7.39 38.45
CA LYS A 17 3.70 7.03 38.48
C LYS A 17 3.47 5.52 38.35
N PHE A 18 4.23 4.83 37.51
CA PHE A 18 4.14 3.37 37.43
C PHE A 18 4.65 2.67 38.69
N GLY A 19 5.66 3.21 39.36
CA GLY A 19 6.18 2.70 40.63
C GLY A 19 5.12 2.71 41.73
N GLU A 20 4.30 3.76 41.81
CA GLU A 20 3.17 3.84 42.75
C GLU A 20 2.11 2.76 42.49
N VAL A 21 1.89 2.39 41.23
CA VAL A 21 0.86 1.43 40.79
C VAL A 21 1.36 -0.03 40.77
N ASN A 22 2.68 -0.25 40.73
CA ASN A 22 3.30 -1.57 40.63
C ASN A 22 3.03 -2.46 41.85
N SER A 23 2.64 -1.86 42.99
CA SER A 23 2.24 -2.57 44.22
C SER A 23 0.84 -3.21 44.13
N VAL A 24 0.05 -2.90 43.10
CA VAL A 24 -1.39 -3.23 43.06
C VAL A 24 -1.73 -4.37 42.10
N LYS A 25 -1.09 -4.49 40.92
CA LYS A 25 -1.37 -5.58 39.94
C LYS A 25 -0.17 -5.98 39.07
N PRO A 26 0.05 -7.29 38.80
CA PRO A 26 1.18 -7.79 37.98
C PRO A 26 1.20 -7.31 36.52
N ILE A 27 0.05 -6.92 35.96
CA ILE A 27 -0.04 -6.50 34.55
C ILE A 27 0.72 -5.19 34.27
N TYR A 28 0.84 -4.32 35.27
CA TYR A 28 1.61 -3.07 35.15
C TYR A 28 3.12 -3.32 35.16
N HIS A 29 3.56 -4.43 35.77
CA HIS A 29 4.95 -4.85 35.73
C HIS A 29 5.40 -5.22 34.30
N GLN A 30 4.53 -5.88 33.52
CA GLN A 30 4.80 -6.17 32.11
C GLN A 30 4.84 -4.90 31.25
N ALA A 31 3.96 -3.93 31.49
CA ALA A 31 3.96 -2.65 30.80
C ALA A 31 5.21 -1.82 31.13
N TYR A 32 5.60 -1.78 32.41
CA TYR A 32 6.83 -1.16 32.89
C TYR A 32 8.06 -1.71 32.17
N ASN A 33 8.19 -3.04 32.10
CA ASN A 33 9.33 -3.70 31.42
C ASN A 33 9.34 -3.43 29.91
N LYS A 34 8.18 -3.42 29.24
CA LYS A 34 8.10 -3.09 27.81
C LYS A 34 8.52 -1.65 27.51
N ILE A 35 8.13 -0.69 28.36
CA ILE A 35 8.52 0.72 28.19
C ILE A 35 10.02 0.90 28.50
N LYS A 36 10.54 0.24 29.55
CA LYS A 36 11.97 0.21 29.88
C LYS A 36 12.80 -0.30 28.69
N GLU A 37 12.44 -1.45 28.11
CA GLU A 37 13.13 -2.04 26.96
C GLU A 37 13.08 -1.16 25.70
N ALA A 38 11.93 -0.56 25.40
CA ALA A 38 11.79 0.32 24.24
C ALA A 38 12.69 1.57 24.33
N ILE A 39 12.83 2.14 25.53
CA ILE A 39 13.68 3.31 25.78
C ILE A 39 15.17 2.92 25.71
N LEU A 40 15.57 1.80 26.35
CA LEU A 40 16.95 1.30 26.29
C LEU A 40 17.39 1.01 24.86
N THR A 41 16.54 0.33 24.07
CA THR A 41 16.83 -0.01 22.68
C THR A 41 17.10 1.23 21.84
N LYS A 42 16.29 2.29 22.03
CA LYS A 42 16.42 3.51 21.23
C LYS A 42 17.67 4.32 21.60
N LEU A 43 18.04 4.36 22.89
CA LEU A 43 19.24 5.04 23.36
C LEU A 43 20.51 4.30 22.95
N ARG A 44 20.53 2.97 23.01
CA ARG A 44 21.64 2.15 22.48
C ARG A 44 21.84 2.36 20.99
N GLN A 45 20.75 2.50 20.23
CA GLN A 45 20.83 2.85 18.81
C GLN A 45 21.52 4.22 18.57
N GLU A 46 21.37 5.20 19.48
CA GLU A 46 22.10 6.47 19.38
C GLU A 46 23.59 6.31 19.71
N LEU A 47 23.98 5.44 20.64
CA LEU A 47 25.40 5.12 20.87
C LEU A 47 26.01 4.39 19.67
N ASP A 48 25.30 3.44 19.06
CA ASP A 48 25.76 2.76 17.85
C ASP A 48 25.87 3.74 16.68
N ASN A 49 24.90 4.65 16.54
CA ASN A 49 25.00 5.76 15.59
C ASN A 49 26.22 6.66 15.89
N ALA A 50 26.55 6.92 17.15
CA ALA A 50 27.72 7.71 17.52
C ALA A 50 29.06 7.04 17.15
N LYS A 51 29.12 5.70 17.16
CA LYS A 51 30.31 4.92 16.74
C LYS A 51 30.44 4.78 15.22
N THR A 52 29.31 4.73 14.51
CA THR A 52 29.26 4.38 13.08
C THR A 52 29.05 5.57 12.16
N LYS A 53 28.43 6.65 12.64
CA LYS A 53 28.16 7.86 11.86
C LYS A 53 29.18 8.95 12.16
N GLN A 54 29.66 9.57 11.10
CA GLN A 54 30.74 10.53 11.13
C GLN A 54 30.18 11.98 11.24
N PRO A 55 30.94 12.95 11.79
CA PRO A 55 32.34 12.86 12.22
C PRO A 55 32.52 12.07 13.54
N LEU A 56 33.55 11.22 13.58
CA LEU A 56 34.01 10.53 14.78
C LEU A 56 34.57 11.56 15.76
N SER A 57 33.76 11.89 16.77
CA SER A 57 34.10 12.85 17.81
C SER A 57 33.41 12.43 19.11
N CYS A 58 34.12 12.56 20.23
CA CYS A 58 33.54 12.37 21.56
C CYS A 58 32.42 13.38 21.88
N ASP A 59 32.20 14.37 21.01
CA ASP A 59 31.18 15.42 21.11
C ASP A 59 30.24 15.47 19.87
N ASN A 60 30.09 14.36 19.15
CA ASN A 60 29.17 14.32 18.01
C ASN A 60 27.69 14.50 18.43
N ILE A 61 26.81 14.76 17.47
CA ILE A 61 25.40 15.09 17.74
C ILE A 61 24.66 13.94 18.45
N HIS A 62 25.04 12.70 18.16
CA HIS A 62 24.44 11.51 18.76
C HIS A 62 24.82 11.37 20.24
N ILE A 63 26.10 11.62 20.60
CA ILE A 63 26.54 11.70 21.99
C ILE A 63 25.83 12.83 22.73
N ARG A 64 25.72 14.02 22.13
CA ARG A 64 25.02 15.16 22.76
C ARG A 64 23.53 14.90 23.00
N ASN A 65 22.86 14.27 22.04
CA ASN A 65 21.46 13.89 22.17
C ASN A 65 21.28 12.82 23.26
N PHE A 66 22.19 11.85 23.32
CA PHE A 66 22.20 10.80 24.34
C PHE A 66 22.44 11.36 25.76
N GLU A 67 23.44 12.24 25.92
CA GLU A 67 23.75 12.92 27.18
C GLU A 67 22.62 13.84 27.65
N SER A 68 21.91 14.48 26.72
CA SER A 68 20.73 15.27 27.04
C SER A 68 19.59 14.38 27.54
N ALA A 69 19.36 13.23 26.89
CA ALA A 69 18.29 12.31 27.23
C ALA A 69 18.48 11.59 28.56
N ILE A 70 19.72 11.20 28.87
CA ILE A 70 20.08 10.51 30.13
C ILE A 70 19.66 11.29 31.38
N LYS A 71 19.64 12.63 31.31
CA LYS A 71 19.26 13.51 32.43
C LYS A 71 17.81 13.31 32.86
N TYR A 72 16.95 12.79 31.99
CA TYR A 72 15.51 12.62 32.20
C TYR A 72 15.10 11.14 32.32
N LEU A 73 16.03 10.26 32.71
CA LEU A 73 15.77 8.83 32.93
C LEU A 73 15.77 8.47 34.43
N PRO A 74 15.07 7.38 34.81
CA PRO A 74 15.18 6.80 36.14
C PRO A 74 16.61 6.43 36.53
N LYS A 75 16.93 6.54 37.82
CA LYS A 75 18.29 6.31 38.37
C LYS A 75 18.92 4.98 37.91
N GLU A 76 18.17 3.89 37.97
CA GLU A 76 18.64 2.55 37.58
C GLU A 76 19.09 2.48 36.11
N MET A 77 18.34 3.11 35.21
CA MET A 77 18.67 3.13 33.77
C MET A 77 19.82 4.09 33.48
N LYS A 78 19.85 5.22 34.20
CA LYS A 78 20.89 6.23 34.08
C LYS A 78 22.27 5.66 34.41
N GLU A 79 22.41 4.97 35.54
CA GLU A 79 23.69 4.37 35.97
C GLU A 79 24.23 3.36 34.94
N LEU A 80 23.34 2.50 34.40
CA LEU A 80 23.71 1.52 33.38
C LEU A 80 24.17 2.18 32.07
N LEU A 81 23.43 3.18 31.60
CA LEU A 81 23.72 3.87 30.34
C LEU A 81 24.92 4.83 30.41
N GLU A 82 25.23 5.38 31.59
CA GLU A 82 26.45 6.18 31.81
C GLU A 82 27.72 5.34 31.64
N ILE A 83 27.70 4.06 32.04
CA ILE A 83 28.80 3.11 31.79
C ILE A 83 28.94 2.83 30.29
N GLU A 84 27.83 2.56 29.61
CA GLU A 84 27.83 2.32 28.15
C GLU A 84 28.33 3.54 27.37
N LEU A 85 27.96 4.76 27.79
CA LEU A 85 28.46 6.00 27.20
C LEU A 85 29.98 6.17 27.40
N LYS A 86 30.48 5.85 28.60
CA LYS A 86 31.91 5.92 28.88
C LYS A 86 32.70 4.99 27.95
N HIS A 87 32.28 3.73 27.83
CA HIS A 87 32.90 2.78 26.89
C HIS A 87 32.78 3.26 25.44
N CYS A 88 31.65 3.85 25.05
CA CYS A 88 31.47 4.40 23.72
C CYS A 88 32.47 5.54 23.40
N LYS A 89 32.71 6.45 24.35
CA LYS A 89 33.71 7.52 24.18
C LYS A 89 35.14 6.95 24.13
N GLU A 90 35.44 5.93 24.92
CA GLU A 90 36.74 5.24 24.87
C GLU A 90 36.97 4.50 23.54
N ASP A 91 35.94 3.87 22.98
CA ASP A 91 36.00 3.22 21.67
C ASP A 91 36.22 4.23 20.55
N ILE A 92 35.51 5.37 20.58
CA ILE A 92 35.70 6.47 19.61
C ILE A 92 37.12 7.03 19.71
N ALA A 93 37.64 7.23 20.92
CA ALA A 93 39.01 7.69 21.14
C ALA A 93 40.05 6.70 20.59
N ARG A 94 39.83 5.39 20.77
CA ARG A 94 40.68 4.34 20.17
C ARG A 94 40.64 4.35 18.65
N LEU A 95 39.47 4.45 18.04
CA LEU A 95 39.33 4.54 16.58
C LEU A 95 40.06 5.76 15.99
N ILE A 96 39.96 6.91 16.67
CA ILE A 96 40.70 8.14 16.31
C ILE A 96 42.22 7.91 16.37
N GLN A 97 42.69 7.19 17.40
CA GLN A 97 44.11 6.86 17.56
C GLN A 97 44.59 5.87 16.49
N ASP A 98 43.80 4.85 16.16
CA ASP A 98 44.14 3.85 15.14
C ASP A 98 44.29 4.48 13.74
N HIS A 99 43.41 5.42 13.39
CA HIS A 99 43.55 6.17 12.13
C HIS A 99 44.81 7.05 12.10
N ASN A 100 45.19 7.66 13.23
CA ASN A 100 46.43 8.43 13.34
C ASN A 100 47.68 7.54 13.22
N ASN A 101 47.68 6.39 13.90
CA ASN A 101 48.78 5.42 13.85
C ASN A 101 48.94 4.84 12.44
N ARG A 102 47.83 4.50 11.76
CA ARG A 102 47.85 3.97 10.38
C ARG A 102 48.47 4.96 9.39
N VAL A 103 48.25 6.26 9.56
CA VAL A 103 48.91 7.30 8.76
C VAL A 103 50.40 7.32 9.06
N ASP A 104 50.81 7.32 10.33
CA ASP A 104 52.23 7.37 10.69
C ASP A 104 52.99 6.12 10.22
N ASP A 105 52.42 4.91 10.37
CA ASP A 105 53.03 3.63 9.98
C ASP A 105 53.25 3.54 8.46
N ILE A 106 52.21 3.88 7.67
CA ILE A 106 52.29 3.82 6.20
C ILE A 106 53.30 4.84 5.68
N PHE A 107 53.35 6.03 6.28
CA PHE A 107 54.27 7.08 5.84
C PHE A 107 55.72 6.82 6.27
N SER A 108 55.94 6.05 7.34
CA SER A 108 57.27 5.59 7.73
C SER A 108 57.84 4.51 6.79
N SER A 109 56.98 3.80 6.03
CA SER A 109 57.40 2.71 5.13
C SER A 109 58.07 3.17 3.83
N GLY A 110 57.87 4.42 3.41
CA GLY A 110 58.45 4.99 2.18
C GLY A 110 57.76 4.59 0.87
N ASP A 111 56.74 3.73 0.86
CA ASP A 111 56.04 3.34 -0.38
C ASP A 111 54.99 4.36 -0.84
N MET A 112 55.33 5.09 -1.91
CA MET A 112 54.48 6.12 -2.50
C MET A 112 53.14 5.60 -3.06
N LYS A 113 53.03 4.32 -3.46
CA LYS A 113 51.77 3.76 -3.98
C LYS A 113 50.75 3.56 -2.85
N THR A 114 51.22 3.00 -1.73
CA THR A 114 50.39 2.78 -0.54
C THR A 114 49.99 4.10 0.13
N MET A 115 50.90 5.08 0.20
CA MET A 115 50.58 6.43 0.67
C MET A 115 49.49 7.12 -0.17
N LYS A 116 49.59 7.03 -1.51
CA LYS A 116 48.59 7.62 -2.43
C LYS A 116 47.21 6.99 -2.22
N THR A 117 47.15 5.66 -2.15
CA THR A 117 45.89 4.94 -1.99
C THR A 117 45.18 5.32 -0.68
N LEU A 118 45.93 5.44 0.42
CA LEU A 118 45.38 5.87 1.72
C LEU A 118 44.84 7.32 1.66
N LEU A 119 45.58 8.22 0.99
CA LEU A 119 45.15 9.60 0.85
C LEU A 119 43.93 9.76 -0.07
N GLU A 120 43.82 8.97 -1.14
CA GLU A 120 42.61 8.92 -1.99
C GLU A 120 41.39 8.41 -1.20
N GLU A 121 41.57 7.36 -0.40
CA GLU A 121 40.54 6.85 0.52
C GLU A 121 40.06 7.96 1.47
N TYR A 122 40.98 8.67 2.12
CA TYR A 122 40.66 9.70 3.10
C TYR A 122 40.19 11.04 2.49
N GLN A 123 40.45 11.31 1.20
CA GLN A 123 40.05 12.55 0.52
C GLN A 123 38.55 12.61 0.23
N THR A 124 37.94 11.45 -0.07
CA THR A 124 36.54 11.36 -0.50
C THR A 124 35.52 11.53 0.62
N SER A 125 35.95 11.38 1.88
CA SER A 125 35.14 11.62 3.07
C SER A 125 35.49 12.99 3.69
N LEU A 126 34.46 13.81 3.91
CA LEU A 126 34.60 15.12 4.56
C LEU A 126 35.15 15.02 5.99
N GLU A 127 35.03 13.84 6.59
CA GLU A 127 35.23 13.53 8.00
C GLU A 127 36.62 12.93 8.27
N MET A 128 37.25 12.31 7.26
CA MET A 128 38.63 11.81 7.32
C MET A 128 39.68 12.87 6.93
N ARG A 129 39.20 14.08 6.66
CA ARG A 129 39.97 15.26 6.27
C ARG A 129 41.10 15.67 7.23
N PRO A 130 40.98 15.56 8.57
CA PRO A 130 42.10 15.84 9.48
C PRO A 130 43.30 14.90 9.26
N TYR A 131 43.03 13.61 9.03
CA TYR A 131 44.05 12.59 8.76
C TYR A 131 44.63 12.72 7.35
N PHE A 132 43.79 13.06 6.37
CA PHE A 132 44.23 13.44 5.03
C PHE A 132 45.20 14.63 5.08
N ASN A 133 44.88 15.68 5.85
CA ASN A 133 45.74 16.85 5.99
C ASN A 133 47.09 16.49 6.65
N LYS A 134 47.09 15.64 7.68
CA LYS A 134 48.32 15.14 8.32
C LYS A 134 49.22 14.40 7.31
N GLY A 135 48.64 13.48 6.52
CA GLY A 135 49.39 12.76 5.48
C GLY A 135 49.86 13.66 4.34
N ARG A 136 49.06 14.64 3.92
CA ARG A 136 49.47 15.68 2.95
C ARG A 136 50.72 16.42 3.43
N ASP A 137 50.72 16.87 4.68
CA ASP A 137 51.82 17.67 5.22
C ASP A 137 53.12 16.84 5.30
N LEU A 138 53.03 15.53 5.55
CA LEU A 138 54.16 14.59 5.48
C LEU A 138 54.70 14.41 4.04
N VAL A 139 53.83 14.28 3.02
CA VAL A 139 54.27 14.24 1.61
C VAL A 139 55.02 15.52 1.24
N LEU A 140 54.47 16.68 1.59
CA LEU A 140 55.08 17.96 1.28
C LEU A 140 56.44 18.14 1.98
N LYS A 141 56.61 17.59 3.18
CA LYS A 141 57.90 17.54 3.87
C LYS A 141 58.94 16.71 3.08
N ASN A 142 58.59 15.50 2.66
CA ASN A 142 59.49 14.64 1.87
C ASN A 142 59.90 15.29 0.53
N ILE A 143 58.96 15.97 -0.13
CA ILE A 143 59.24 16.70 -1.37
C ILE A 143 60.23 17.84 -1.11
N ARG A 144 60.06 18.62 -0.04
CA ARG A 144 61.01 19.69 0.33
C ARG A 144 62.41 19.13 0.58
N ASP A 145 62.52 18.00 1.27
CA ASP A 145 63.82 17.37 1.53
C ASP A 145 64.53 16.91 0.23
N ILE A 146 63.77 16.40 -0.75
CA ILE A 146 64.29 16.05 -2.09
C ILE A 146 64.73 17.31 -2.84
N VAL A 147 63.93 18.38 -2.82
CA VAL A 147 64.27 19.66 -3.45
C VAL A 147 65.58 20.23 -2.87
N THR A 148 65.78 20.13 -1.55
CA THR A 148 67.03 20.55 -0.89
C THR A 148 68.21 19.70 -1.34
N LYS A 149 68.06 18.37 -1.41
CA LYS A 149 69.12 17.48 -1.94
C LYS A 149 69.50 17.82 -3.38
N ILE A 150 68.52 18.10 -4.24
CA ILE A 150 68.76 18.52 -5.63
C ILE A 150 69.60 19.81 -5.66
N LYS A 151 69.26 20.79 -4.81
CA LYS A 151 70.02 22.06 -4.69
C LYS A 151 71.47 21.79 -4.26
N GLU A 152 71.67 21.00 -3.21
CA GLU A 152 73.02 20.64 -2.72
C GLU A 152 73.85 19.87 -3.75
N SER A 153 73.25 18.95 -4.52
CA SER A 153 73.95 18.17 -5.54
C SER A 153 74.33 19.04 -6.76
N PHE A 154 73.51 20.03 -7.12
CA PHE A 154 73.88 21.04 -8.11
C PHE A 154 75.01 21.95 -7.63
N GLU A 155 75.00 22.40 -6.37
CA GLU A 155 76.09 23.20 -5.79
C GLU A 155 77.43 22.44 -5.75
N LYS A 156 77.38 21.11 -5.55
CA LYS A 156 78.57 20.23 -5.58
C LYS A 156 78.97 19.77 -6.99
N SER A 157 78.26 20.24 -8.04
CA SER A 157 78.45 19.82 -9.43
C SER A 157 78.27 18.32 -9.70
N ASP A 158 77.55 17.59 -8.83
CA ASP A 158 77.19 16.19 -9.04
C ASP A 158 75.88 16.09 -9.83
N ILE A 159 76.00 16.20 -11.14
CA ILE A 159 74.87 16.22 -12.06
C ILE A 159 74.14 14.86 -12.08
N ALA A 160 74.85 13.76 -11.83
CA ALA A 160 74.25 12.43 -11.84
C ALA A 160 73.31 12.23 -10.64
N ASP A 161 73.76 12.62 -9.45
CA ASP A 161 72.94 12.58 -8.23
C ASP A 161 71.78 13.60 -8.27
N ALA A 162 72.03 14.80 -8.81
CA ALA A 162 70.97 15.78 -9.03
C ALA A 162 69.87 15.25 -9.97
N LEU A 163 70.23 14.60 -11.08
CA LEU A 163 69.28 14.02 -12.02
C LEU A 163 68.51 12.82 -11.43
N LEU A 164 69.16 12.00 -10.59
CA LEU A 164 68.50 10.90 -9.90
C LEU A 164 67.44 11.41 -8.92
N ASN A 165 67.76 12.45 -8.13
CA ASN A 165 66.80 13.08 -7.22
C ASN A 165 65.69 13.84 -7.97
N VAL A 166 65.96 14.41 -9.14
CA VAL A 166 64.92 15.01 -10.03
C VAL A 166 63.95 13.94 -10.54
N LYS A 167 64.43 12.73 -10.87
CA LYS A 167 63.55 11.61 -11.23
C LYS A 167 62.63 11.23 -10.06
N THR A 168 63.17 11.11 -8.85
CA THR A 168 62.38 10.82 -7.64
C THR A 168 61.35 11.94 -7.38
N LEU A 169 61.72 13.21 -7.57
CA LEU A 169 60.81 14.35 -7.46
C LEU A 169 59.67 14.28 -8.50
N HIS A 170 59.96 13.84 -9.72
CA HIS A 170 58.95 13.63 -10.76
C HIS A 170 57.97 12.51 -10.39
N GLU A 171 58.45 11.41 -9.80
CA GLU A 171 57.59 10.31 -9.33
C GLU A 171 56.61 10.76 -8.23
N TYR A 172 57.08 11.58 -7.28
CA TYR A 172 56.20 12.23 -6.29
C TYR A 172 55.19 13.17 -6.95
N ARG A 173 55.63 13.98 -7.92
CA ARG A 173 54.74 14.89 -8.66
C ARG A 173 53.63 14.14 -9.39
N VAL A 174 53.97 13.14 -10.20
CA VAL A 174 52.98 12.35 -10.96
C VAL A 174 51.98 11.66 -10.03
N LYS A 175 52.44 11.12 -8.91
CA LYS A 175 51.56 10.40 -7.97
C LYS A 175 50.63 11.34 -7.20
N PHE A 176 51.12 12.48 -6.71
CA PHE A 176 50.39 13.30 -5.72
C PHE A 176 49.85 14.65 -6.26
N GLN A 177 50.24 15.13 -7.45
CA GLN A 177 49.78 16.43 -8.00
C GLN A 177 48.25 16.55 -8.16
N ILE A 178 47.54 15.43 -8.32
CA ILE A 178 46.08 15.38 -8.46
C ILE A 178 45.39 15.57 -7.10
N LEU A 179 46.04 15.18 -6.01
CA LEU A 179 45.47 15.19 -4.66
C LEU A 179 45.52 16.57 -4.00
N PHE A 180 46.59 17.34 -4.23
CA PHE A 180 46.73 18.71 -3.74
C PHE A 180 47.75 19.50 -4.59
N THR A 181 47.43 20.78 -4.82
CA THR A 181 48.13 21.67 -5.75
C THR A 181 49.50 22.14 -5.28
N ASP A 182 49.78 22.02 -3.98
CA ASP A 182 51.01 22.54 -3.33
C ASP A 182 52.29 21.86 -3.84
N VAL A 183 52.17 20.63 -4.38
CA VAL A 183 53.26 19.86 -5.00
C VAL A 183 53.82 20.57 -6.23
N GLU A 184 52.94 21.17 -7.03
CA GLU A 184 53.29 21.83 -8.29
C GLU A 184 54.16 23.07 -8.04
N GLN A 185 53.86 23.80 -6.95
CA GLN A 185 54.61 24.98 -6.54
C GLN A 185 56.04 24.63 -6.12
N LEU A 186 56.24 23.57 -5.33
CA LEU A 186 57.57 23.09 -4.92
C LEU A 186 58.39 22.55 -6.10
N CYS A 187 57.76 21.89 -7.07
CA CYS A 187 58.43 21.42 -8.29
C CYS A 187 58.84 22.57 -9.23
N SER A 188 58.13 23.69 -9.20
CA SER A 188 58.42 24.86 -10.04
C SER A 188 59.72 25.57 -9.67
N GLU A 189 60.13 25.53 -8.39
CA GLU A 189 61.43 26.06 -7.94
C GLU A 189 62.62 25.33 -8.59
N VAL A 190 62.57 23.99 -8.59
CA VAL A 190 63.60 23.15 -9.22
C VAL A 190 63.61 23.33 -10.74
N LYS A 191 62.43 23.45 -11.36
CA LYS A 191 62.29 23.70 -12.80
C LYS A 191 63.01 24.97 -13.24
N ASN A 192 62.92 26.06 -12.46
CA ASN A 192 63.60 27.31 -12.76
C ASN A 192 65.13 27.20 -12.58
N GLN A 193 65.61 26.48 -11.58
CA GLN A 193 67.04 26.22 -11.40
C GLN A 193 67.64 25.38 -12.54
N ILE A 194 66.96 24.32 -12.97
CA ILE A 194 67.40 23.52 -14.14
C ILE A 194 67.40 24.38 -15.41
N LYS A 195 66.41 25.25 -15.57
CA LYS A 195 66.33 26.19 -16.71
C LYS A 195 67.51 27.15 -16.73
N ASN A 196 67.92 27.65 -15.56
CA ASN A 196 69.06 28.55 -15.43
C ASN A 196 70.39 27.84 -15.74
N VAL A 197 70.63 26.63 -15.21
CA VAL A 197 71.84 25.82 -15.49
C VAL A 197 71.94 25.46 -16.98
N PHE A 198 70.83 25.09 -17.62
CA PHE A 198 70.80 24.83 -19.06
C PHE A 198 70.96 26.10 -19.89
N SER A 199 70.44 27.25 -19.44
CA SER A 199 70.65 28.53 -20.11
C SER A 199 72.10 29.01 -20.02
N GLU A 200 72.81 28.77 -18.91
CA GLU A 200 74.25 29.04 -18.78
C GLU A 200 75.08 28.12 -19.68
N ALA A 201 74.76 26.82 -19.74
CA ALA A 201 75.40 25.88 -20.66
C ALA A 201 75.13 26.25 -22.14
N HIS A 202 73.92 26.70 -22.45
CA HIS A 202 73.53 27.17 -23.78
C HIS A 202 74.23 28.49 -24.14
N HIS A 203 74.35 29.44 -23.20
CA HIS A 203 75.06 30.69 -23.43
C HIS A 203 76.56 30.46 -23.65
N GLY A 204 77.18 29.54 -22.90
CA GLY A 204 78.57 29.12 -23.12
C GLY A 204 78.80 28.37 -24.44
N PHE A 205 77.77 27.69 -24.96
CA PHE A 205 77.80 27.07 -26.28
C PHE A 205 77.66 28.10 -27.41
N VAL A 206 76.78 29.09 -27.22
CA VAL A 206 76.50 30.14 -28.22
C VAL A 206 77.59 31.21 -28.27
N SER A 207 78.19 31.60 -27.13
CA SER A 207 79.29 32.57 -27.12
C SER A 207 80.55 32.03 -27.79
N ARG A 208 80.77 30.71 -27.75
CA ARG A 208 81.85 30.03 -28.49
C ARG A 208 81.58 29.93 -30.00
N PHE A 209 80.34 30.12 -30.43
CA PHE A 209 79.93 30.01 -31.83
C PHE A 209 79.80 31.37 -32.54
N LEU A 210 79.68 32.46 -31.78
CA LEU A 210 79.45 33.80 -32.32
C LEU A 210 80.67 34.73 -32.25
N ASP A 211 81.69 34.44 -31.44
CA ASP A 211 82.96 35.17 -31.45
C ASP A 211 84.05 34.38 -32.20
N ASN A 212 84.17 34.59 -33.52
CA ASN A 212 85.44 34.65 -34.26
C ASN A 212 85.21 34.81 -35.78
N ASP A 213 85.46 36.03 -36.29
CA ASP A 213 85.59 36.36 -37.71
C ASP A 213 87.09 36.55 -38.06
N VAL A 214 87.88 35.47 -37.92
CA VAL A 214 89.27 35.37 -38.39
C VAL A 214 89.48 33.99 -39.03
N PRO A 215 90.06 33.88 -40.24
CA PRO A 215 90.16 32.61 -40.96
C PRO A 215 91.22 31.69 -40.36
N ILE A 216 90.83 30.48 -39.96
CA ILE A 216 91.74 29.43 -39.47
C ILE A 216 91.94 28.39 -40.57
N SER A 217 93.21 28.11 -40.88
CA SER A 217 93.64 27.06 -41.82
C SER A 217 93.32 25.66 -41.31
N THR A 218 93.04 24.75 -42.24
CA THR A 218 92.51 23.38 -42.08
C THR A 218 93.31 22.37 -41.24
N ASP A 219 94.42 22.73 -40.57
CA ASP A 219 95.28 21.76 -39.86
C ASP A 219 95.20 21.78 -38.31
N GLU A 220 94.36 22.63 -37.69
CA GLU A 220 94.16 22.62 -36.22
C GLU A 220 92.84 21.99 -35.73
N ILE A 221 92.04 21.38 -36.62
CA ILE A 221 90.74 20.77 -36.26
C ILE A 221 90.87 19.32 -35.71
N VAL A 222 92.09 18.77 -35.66
CA VAL A 222 92.27 17.32 -35.38
C VAL A 222 92.42 16.96 -33.89
N ARG A 223 92.24 17.88 -32.92
CA ARG A 223 92.46 17.51 -31.49
C ARG A 223 91.42 17.94 -30.45
N ASN A 224 90.22 18.37 -30.81
CA ASN A 224 89.12 18.40 -29.83
C ASN A 224 87.78 17.98 -30.46
N ASP A 225 87.28 16.86 -29.97
CA ASP A 225 86.19 16.08 -30.52
C ASP A 225 84.82 16.71 -30.18
N SER A 226 84.40 17.74 -30.92
CA SER A 226 83.05 18.33 -30.84
C SER A 226 81.93 17.39 -31.31
N SER A 227 82.29 16.24 -31.89
CA SER A 227 81.37 15.19 -32.29
C SER A 227 80.94 14.30 -31.12
N THR A 228 81.68 14.29 -30.00
CA THR A 228 81.30 13.50 -28.83
C THR A 228 80.24 14.16 -27.98
N TRP A 229 80.21 15.50 -27.82
CA TRP A 229 79.17 16.14 -26.99
C TRP A 229 77.80 16.14 -27.66
N SER A 230 77.75 16.35 -28.97
CA SER A 230 76.52 16.33 -29.77
C SER A 230 75.99 14.89 -29.95
N ASN A 231 76.85 13.89 -30.20
CA ASN A 231 76.41 12.49 -30.24
C ASN A 231 76.11 11.90 -28.85
N TRP A 232 76.82 12.32 -27.79
CA TRP A 232 76.51 11.93 -26.40
C TRP A 232 75.20 12.57 -25.92
N ALA A 233 74.95 13.85 -26.25
CA ALA A 233 73.69 14.53 -25.98
C ALA A 233 72.55 13.88 -26.76
N VAL A 234 72.71 13.64 -28.07
CA VAL A 234 71.69 12.99 -28.91
C VAL A 234 71.42 11.54 -28.49
N ALA A 235 72.45 10.76 -28.09
CA ALA A 235 72.28 9.39 -27.63
C ALA A 235 71.64 9.30 -26.22
N LYS A 236 71.91 10.26 -25.32
CA LYS A 236 71.17 10.36 -24.05
C LYS A 236 69.76 10.93 -24.23
N ILE A 237 69.55 11.87 -25.16
CA ILE A 237 68.23 12.44 -25.54
C ILE A 237 67.34 11.38 -26.19
N ARG A 238 67.91 10.43 -26.94
CA ARG A 238 67.18 9.27 -27.50
C ARG A 238 66.60 8.32 -26.45
N ASN A 239 67.20 8.28 -25.25
CA ASN A 239 66.76 7.47 -24.12
C ASN A 239 65.95 8.27 -23.08
N LEU A 240 65.72 9.57 -23.32
CA LEU A 240 64.85 10.39 -22.49
C LEU A 240 63.41 10.25 -23.02
N THR A 241 62.46 10.07 -22.09
CA THR A 241 61.03 9.84 -22.39
C THR A 241 60.43 10.97 -23.25
N PRO A 242 59.30 10.74 -23.93
CA PRO A 242 58.65 11.69 -24.84
C PRO A 242 58.47 13.12 -24.31
N GLU A 243 58.51 13.34 -22.99
CA GLU A 243 58.51 14.68 -22.38
C GLU A 243 59.74 15.55 -22.74
N PHE A 244 60.91 14.99 -23.06
CA PHE A 244 62.07 15.80 -23.44
C PHE A 244 61.93 16.36 -24.87
N VAL A 245 61.24 15.64 -25.75
CA VAL A 245 60.90 16.07 -27.12
C VAL A 245 59.95 17.27 -27.13
N LYS A 246 59.09 17.41 -26.11
CA LYS A 246 58.18 18.56 -25.95
C LYS A 246 58.90 19.89 -25.70
N VAL A 247 60.16 19.87 -25.30
CA VAL A 247 60.95 21.08 -25.02
C VAL A 247 61.72 21.57 -26.27
N ALA A 248 61.84 20.73 -27.31
CA ALA A 248 62.74 20.96 -28.45
C ALA A 248 62.03 21.18 -29.82
N MET A 249 60.68 21.15 -29.92
CA MET A 249 59.95 21.34 -31.18
C MET A 249 59.15 22.66 -31.25
N PRO A 250 58.84 23.17 -32.47
CA PRO A 250 58.08 24.42 -32.64
C PRO A 250 56.70 24.40 -31.98
N ASP A 251 56.31 25.51 -31.35
CA ASP A 251 55.11 25.63 -30.50
C ASP A 251 53.78 25.23 -31.16
N SER A 252 53.65 25.39 -32.47
CA SER A 252 52.43 25.05 -33.22
C SER A 252 52.20 23.53 -33.31
N VAL A 253 53.27 22.75 -33.50
CA VAL A 253 53.22 21.27 -33.61
C VAL A 253 53.06 20.65 -32.22
N VAL A 254 53.69 21.23 -31.19
CA VAL A 254 53.55 20.82 -29.79
C VAL A 254 52.13 21.07 -29.27
N LYS A 255 51.46 22.16 -29.69
CA LYS A 255 50.05 22.41 -29.35
C LYS A 255 49.11 21.38 -29.99
N ALA A 256 49.27 21.08 -31.28
CA ALA A 256 48.45 20.10 -31.98
C ALA A 256 48.61 18.67 -31.40
N LEU A 257 49.86 18.23 -31.16
CA LEU A 257 50.15 16.88 -30.63
C LEU A 257 49.75 16.70 -29.15
N ASN A 258 49.89 17.73 -28.31
CA ASN A 258 49.39 17.69 -26.93
C ASN A 258 47.85 17.61 -26.87
N HIS A 259 47.16 18.12 -27.88
CA HIS A 259 45.70 18.04 -27.97
C HIS A 259 45.19 16.72 -28.54
N THR A 260 45.91 16.05 -29.45
CA THR A 260 45.61 14.66 -29.86
C THR A 260 45.82 13.65 -28.74
N ASN A 261 46.83 13.83 -27.87
CA ASN A 261 47.03 12.97 -26.70
C ASN A 261 45.97 13.19 -25.59
N CYS A 262 45.33 14.37 -25.52
CA CYS A 262 44.16 14.58 -24.66
C CYS A 262 42.95 13.72 -25.07
N LEU A 263 42.89 13.23 -26.32
CA LEU A 263 41.80 12.38 -26.82
C LEU A 263 42.06 10.88 -26.59
N THR A 264 43.31 10.47 -26.39
CA THR A 264 43.68 9.06 -26.16
C THR A 264 43.65 8.64 -24.68
N GLU A 265 43.78 9.56 -23.72
CA GLU A 265 43.73 9.23 -22.28
C GLU A 265 42.32 9.18 -21.66
N LYS A 266 41.26 9.59 -22.38
CA LYS A 266 39.88 9.67 -21.87
C LYS A 266 38.84 8.89 -22.69
N GLN A 267 39.19 7.70 -23.19
CA GLN A 267 38.20 6.83 -23.87
C GLN A 267 37.29 6.01 -22.94
N ASN A 268 37.36 6.17 -21.60
CA ASN A 268 36.51 5.40 -20.67
C ASN A 268 35.37 6.19 -19.99
N SER A 269 35.12 7.45 -20.36
CA SER A 269 33.97 8.20 -19.84
C SER A 269 33.10 8.76 -20.97
N ASN A 270 31.93 8.15 -21.19
CA ASN A 270 30.97 8.51 -22.24
C ASN A 270 30.26 9.87 -22.03
N GLU A 271 30.72 10.72 -21.11
CA GLU A 271 30.08 11.99 -20.76
C GLU A 271 31.10 13.04 -20.28
N LEU A 272 31.01 14.25 -20.86
CA LEU A 272 31.65 15.45 -20.30
C LEU A 272 30.89 15.93 -19.06
N SER A 273 31.57 16.16 -17.95
CA SER A 273 30.94 16.49 -16.66
C SER A 273 31.01 17.96 -16.27
N SER A 274 31.86 18.79 -16.91
CA SER A 274 32.03 20.21 -16.53
C SER A 274 32.03 21.19 -17.71
N VAL A 275 31.54 22.41 -17.48
CA VAL A 275 31.51 23.50 -18.47
C VAL A 275 32.90 23.82 -19.01
N LYS A 276 33.93 23.74 -18.16
CA LYS A 276 35.34 23.95 -18.53
C LYS A 276 35.85 22.87 -19.49
N GLU A 277 35.37 21.65 -19.35
CA GLU A 277 35.76 20.54 -20.23
C GLU A 277 35.10 20.68 -21.61
N VAL A 278 33.87 21.19 -21.66
CA VAL A 278 33.16 21.53 -22.90
C VAL A 278 33.84 22.71 -23.61
N GLU A 279 34.26 23.74 -22.86
CA GLU A 279 35.06 24.87 -23.39
C GLU A 279 36.39 24.40 -23.95
N LYS A 280 37.11 23.56 -23.21
CA LYS A 280 38.37 22.95 -23.67
C LYS A 280 38.17 22.17 -24.97
N ASN A 281 37.14 21.33 -25.04
CA ASN A 281 36.87 20.50 -26.21
C ASN A 281 36.44 21.31 -27.44
N PHE A 282 35.69 22.41 -27.25
CA PHE A 282 35.37 23.34 -28.33
C PHE A 282 36.61 24.08 -28.85
N LEU A 283 37.48 24.57 -27.96
CA LEU A 283 38.74 25.21 -28.37
C LEU A 283 39.67 24.22 -29.09
N CYS A 284 39.74 22.98 -28.62
CA CYS A 284 40.44 21.90 -29.33
C CYS A 284 39.89 21.72 -30.74
N LEU A 285 38.56 21.61 -30.90
CA LEU A 285 37.91 21.44 -32.20
C LEU A 285 38.23 22.61 -33.16
N ILE A 286 38.24 23.84 -32.65
CA ILE A 286 38.60 25.05 -33.41
C ILE A 286 40.05 25.00 -33.90
N GLU A 287 41.01 24.68 -33.02
CA GLU A 287 42.43 24.62 -33.38
C GLU A 287 42.72 23.47 -34.35
N PHE A 288 42.02 22.34 -34.22
CA PHE A 288 42.09 21.25 -35.19
C PHE A 288 41.60 21.66 -36.59
N ILE A 289 40.48 22.38 -36.66
CA ILE A 289 39.91 22.85 -37.94
C ILE A 289 40.80 23.92 -38.57
N LYS A 290 41.36 24.84 -37.78
CA LYS A 290 42.35 25.83 -38.28
C LYS A 290 43.60 25.14 -38.83
N PHE A 291 44.16 24.17 -38.09
CA PHE A 291 45.31 23.40 -38.55
C PHE A 291 45.02 22.65 -39.86
N SER A 292 43.84 22.02 -39.97
CA SER A 292 43.41 21.33 -41.19
C SER A 292 43.28 22.28 -42.39
N ASN A 293 42.70 23.46 -42.19
CA ASN A 293 42.52 24.45 -43.26
C ASN A 293 43.82 25.18 -43.67
N GLU A 294 44.68 25.53 -42.72
CA GLU A 294 45.95 26.25 -42.98
C GLU A 294 47.01 25.39 -43.68
N ASN A 295 46.89 24.07 -43.58
CA ASN A 295 47.85 23.14 -44.18
C ASN A 295 47.26 22.32 -45.34
N ARG A 296 45.96 22.44 -45.64
CA ARG A 296 45.28 21.72 -46.72
C ARG A 296 45.96 21.92 -48.08
N ASP A 297 46.43 23.13 -48.36
CA ASP A 297 47.10 23.47 -49.62
C ASP A 297 48.59 23.06 -49.62
N LYS A 298 49.25 23.01 -48.47
CA LYS A 298 50.67 22.60 -48.35
C LYS A 298 50.90 21.09 -48.44
N PHE A 299 49.85 20.28 -48.22
CA PHE A 299 49.89 18.82 -48.34
C PHE A 299 49.53 18.30 -49.75
N THR A 300 49.28 19.19 -50.72
CA THR A 300 48.93 18.78 -52.10
C THR A 300 50.13 18.62 -53.04
N ASP A 301 51.31 19.09 -52.66
CA ASP A 301 52.53 18.94 -53.46
C ASP A 301 53.31 17.70 -53.01
N LYS A 302 53.21 16.61 -53.80
CA LYS A 302 53.57 15.25 -53.38
C LYS A 302 55.08 14.95 -53.28
N ASP A 303 55.97 15.83 -53.74
CA ASP A 303 57.33 15.37 -54.11
C ASP A 303 58.53 15.99 -53.38
N LEU A 304 58.39 16.71 -52.25
CA LEU A 304 59.61 17.18 -51.54
C LEU A 304 59.64 17.17 -50.00
N TYR A 305 58.58 16.75 -49.29
CA TYR A 305 58.57 16.80 -47.81
C TYR A 305 58.00 15.56 -47.08
N GLN A 306 57.84 14.42 -47.75
CA GLN A 306 57.22 13.22 -47.16
C GLN A 306 58.19 12.03 -47.12
N PRO A 307 58.93 11.83 -46.01
CA PRO A 307 58.62 10.64 -45.19
C PRO A 307 58.67 10.84 -43.67
N HIS A 308 59.13 11.98 -43.14
CA HIS A 308 59.37 12.11 -41.68
C HIS A 308 58.25 12.82 -40.90
N LEU A 309 57.25 13.39 -41.56
CA LEU A 309 56.13 14.11 -40.92
C LEU A 309 54.80 13.33 -40.92
N ILE A 310 54.62 12.35 -41.81
CA ILE A 310 53.41 11.50 -41.86
C ILE A 310 53.36 10.54 -40.66
N ASP A 311 54.51 10.06 -40.18
CA ASP A 311 54.62 9.18 -39.01
C ASP A 311 54.23 9.86 -37.68
N PHE A 312 53.95 11.17 -37.67
CA PHE A 312 53.51 11.92 -36.49
C PHE A 312 51.99 12.07 -36.37
N PHE A 313 51.18 11.70 -37.39
CA PHE A 313 49.71 11.80 -37.33
C PHE A 313 49.04 10.41 -37.20
N PRO A 314 48.13 10.19 -36.23
CA PRO A 314 47.41 8.92 -36.08
C PRO A 314 46.44 8.64 -37.26
N GLU A 315 46.38 7.39 -37.76
CA GLU A 315 45.46 6.94 -38.84
C GLU A 315 43.95 7.21 -38.55
N ASP A 316 43.60 7.52 -37.30
CA ASP A 316 42.23 7.70 -36.79
C ASP A 316 41.86 9.17 -36.50
N PHE A 317 42.59 10.13 -37.08
CA PHE A 317 42.39 11.58 -36.90
C PHE A 317 40.96 12.06 -37.23
N ASP A 318 40.41 11.72 -38.40
CA ASP A 318 39.06 12.13 -38.81
C ASP A 318 37.96 11.52 -37.93
N LYS A 319 38.18 10.28 -37.46
CA LYS A 319 37.27 9.58 -36.53
C LYS A 319 37.24 10.26 -35.17
N LYS A 320 38.39 10.75 -34.68
CA LYS A 320 38.50 11.51 -33.42
C LYS A 320 37.80 12.86 -33.53
N LEU A 321 37.92 13.54 -34.67
CA LEU A 321 37.25 14.83 -34.91
C LEU A 321 35.71 14.68 -34.91
N LYS A 322 35.18 13.64 -35.56
CA LYS A 322 33.76 13.30 -35.53
C LYS A 322 33.26 12.96 -34.12
N THR A 323 34.03 12.18 -33.37
CA THR A 323 33.72 11.80 -31.97
C THR A 323 33.63 13.02 -31.06
N LEU A 324 34.56 13.97 -31.20
CA LEU A 324 34.56 15.22 -30.43
C LEU A 324 33.32 16.07 -30.74
N ASN A 325 32.92 16.13 -32.01
CA ASN A 325 31.70 16.83 -32.45
C ASN A 325 30.43 16.21 -31.82
N GLU A 326 30.29 14.89 -31.87
CA GLU A 326 29.16 14.15 -31.28
C GLU A 326 29.08 14.31 -29.75
N GLN A 327 30.22 14.28 -29.06
CA GLN A 327 30.29 14.50 -27.62
C GLN A 327 29.79 15.89 -27.21
N LEU A 328 30.18 16.93 -27.96
CA LEU A 328 29.70 18.29 -27.72
C LEU A 328 28.18 18.42 -27.95
N VAL A 329 27.66 17.86 -29.05
CA VAL A 329 26.19 17.85 -29.32
C VAL A 329 25.42 17.13 -28.22
N LYS A 330 25.93 15.99 -27.74
CA LYS A 330 25.32 15.21 -26.66
C LYS A 330 25.29 15.99 -25.34
N SER A 331 26.36 16.69 -24.99
CA SER A 331 26.43 17.52 -23.79
C SER A 331 25.43 18.69 -23.80
N PHE A 332 25.29 19.40 -24.93
CA PHE A 332 24.30 20.46 -25.07
C PHE A 332 22.87 19.92 -25.00
N SER A 333 22.60 18.77 -25.64
CA SER A 333 21.28 18.14 -25.64
C SER A 333 20.89 17.63 -24.24
N LYS A 334 21.84 17.02 -23.51
CA LYS A 334 21.63 16.54 -22.14
C LYS A 334 21.30 17.68 -21.18
N ARG A 335 22.00 18.82 -21.28
CA ARG A 335 21.68 20.03 -20.50
C ARG A 335 20.23 20.47 -20.76
N GLU A 336 19.84 20.54 -22.03
CA GLU A 336 18.51 20.98 -22.42
C GLU A 336 17.42 20.02 -21.92
N GLU A 337 17.67 18.71 -21.96
CA GLU A 337 16.77 17.69 -21.42
C GLU A 337 16.64 17.79 -19.89
N GLN A 338 17.76 17.96 -19.18
CA GLN A 338 17.77 18.17 -17.72
C GLN A 338 16.95 19.40 -17.31
N TYR A 339 17.12 20.51 -18.03
CA TYR A 339 16.33 21.73 -17.82
C TYR A 339 14.84 21.48 -18.07
N LYS A 340 14.47 20.90 -19.21
CA LYS A 340 13.06 20.65 -19.56
C LYS A 340 12.38 19.71 -18.57
N ASN A 341 13.06 18.65 -18.16
CA ASN A 341 12.54 17.72 -17.17
C ASN A 341 12.32 18.41 -15.83
N ALA A 342 13.31 19.17 -15.34
CA ALA A 342 13.21 19.92 -14.09
C ALA A 342 12.09 20.99 -14.12
N LEU A 343 11.90 21.66 -15.26
CA LEU A 343 10.84 22.65 -15.43
C LEU A 343 9.45 22.02 -15.50
N ASN A 344 9.31 20.88 -16.18
CA ASN A 344 8.03 20.17 -16.30
C ASN A 344 7.54 19.64 -14.96
N THR A 345 8.43 19.10 -14.14
CA THR A 345 8.11 18.58 -12.80
C THR A 345 8.15 19.64 -11.70
N LEU A 346 8.64 20.85 -12.01
CA LEU A 346 8.83 21.94 -11.04
C LEU A 346 9.73 21.52 -9.87
N ASP A 347 10.74 20.68 -10.15
CA ASP A 347 11.71 20.23 -9.15
C ASP A 347 12.65 21.37 -8.80
N ILE A 348 12.42 21.96 -7.61
CA ILE A 348 13.19 23.09 -7.10
C ILE A 348 14.68 22.78 -6.99
N THR A 349 15.05 21.55 -6.64
CA THR A 349 16.45 21.15 -6.44
C THR A 349 17.16 21.08 -7.78
N SER A 350 16.60 20.36 -8.75
CA SER A 350 17.17 20.27 -10.10
C SER A 350 17.20 21.62 -10.82
N LEU A 351 16.15 22.43 -10.70
CA LEU A 351 16.12 23.78 -11.29
C LEU A 351 17.19 24.69 -10.68
N LYS A 352 17.45 24.58 -9.37
CA LYS A 352 18.54 25.32 -8.71
C LYS A 352 19.90 24.92 -9.25
N GLU A 353 20.14 23.63 -9.47
CA GLU A 353 21.37 23.13 -10.08
C GLU A 353 21.54 23.69 -11.50
N VAL A 354 20.49 23.61 -12.32
CA VAL A 354 20.47 24.18 -13.69
C VAL A 354 20.77 25.68 -13.68
N LEU A 355 20.16 26.45 -12.77
CA LEU A 355 20.39 27.90 -12.62
C LEU A 355 21.81 28.22 -12.14
N SER A 356 22.38 27.42 -11.23
CA SER A 356 23.74 27.62 -10.73
C SER A 356 24.81 27.45 -11.81
N MET A 357 24.57 26.54 -12.77
CA MET A 357 25.51 26.25 -13.85
C MET A 357 25.29 27.11 -15.10
N SER A 358 24.07 27.59 -15.35
CA SER A 358 23.70 28.23 -16.61
C SER A 358 24.44 29.54 -16.87
N LYS A 359 24.85 30.32 -15.86
CA LYS A 359 25.72 31.50 -16.08
C LYS A 359 27.07 31.14 -16.71
N GLN A 360 27.66 30.01 -16.32
CA GLN A 360 28.92 29.54 -16.91
C GLN A 360 28.70 29.06 -18.34
N TRP A 361 27.58 28.39 -18.58
CA TRP A 361 27.20 27.93 -19.92
C TRP A 361 26.88 29.08 -20.87
N ASP A 362 26.21 30.13 -20.42
CA ASP A 362 25.88 31.30 -21.22
C ASP A 362 27.15 32.04 -21.65
N SER A 363 28.08 32.26 -20.72
CA SER A 363 29.40 32.84 -21.02
C SER A 363 30.15 32.00 -22.05
N LEU A 364 30.05 30.67 -21.94
CA LEU A 364 30.66 29.76 -22.89
C LEU A 364 29.99 29.85 -24.27
N ILE A 365 28.66 29.76 -24.34
CA ILE A 365 27.90 29.85 -25.58
C ILE A 365 28.17 31.18 -26.29
N GLU A 366 28.22 32.30 -25.56
CA GLU A 366 28.52 33.60 -26.12
C GLU A 366 29.95 33.67 -26.69
N LYS A 367 30.95 33.13 -25.97
CA LYS A 367 32.33 32.98 -26.47
C LYS A 367 32.39 32.12 -27.74
N MET A 368 31.64 31.02 -27.77
CA MET A 368 31.60 30.12 -28.92
C MET A 368 30.99 30.82 -30.14
N ILE A 369 29.82 31.46 -29.99
CA ILE A 369 29.12 32.17 -31.08
C ILE A 369 29.95 33.35 -31.61
N LYS A 370 30.62 34.11 -30.74
CA LYS A 370 31.48 35.25 -31.12
C LYS A 370 32.82 34.84 -31.73
N HIS A 371 33.20 33.57 -31.66
CA HIS A 371 34.48 33.12 -32.19
C HIS A 371 34.47 33.22 -33.71
N LYS A 372 35.35 34.06 -34.28
CA LYS A 372 35.44 34.35 -35.74
C LYS A 372 35.48 33.09 -36.61
N SER A 373 35.99 31.98 -36.07
CA SER A 373 36.14 30.71 -36.77
C SER A 373 34.97 29.73 -36.65
N ILE A 374 33.87 30.05 -35.96
CA ILE A 374 32.73 29.13 -35.80
C ILE A 374 32.07 28.79 -37.15
N HIS A 375 32.22 29.67 -38.14
CA HIS A 375 31.78 29.44 -39.51
C HIS A 375 32.58 28.37 -40.26
N TYR A 376 33.83 28.08 -39.86
CA TYR A 376 34.62 26.99 -40.47
C TYR A 376 34.21 25.60 -39.96
N ILE A 377 33.41 25.51 -38.89
CA ILE A 377 32.84 24.25 -38.39
C ILE A 377 31.71 23.74 -39.32
N ILE A 378 31.16 24.61 -40.17
CA ILE A 378 29.97 24.37 -40.99
C ILE A 378 30.19 23.25 -42.04
N ASP A 379 31.43 22.98 -42.45
CA ASP A 379 31.72 22.11 -43.60
C ASP A 379 32.08 20.64 -43.26
N VAL A 380 32.07 20.22 -41.99
CA VAL A 380 32.68 18.92 -41.60
C VAL A 380 31.68 17.80 -41.21
N SER A 381 30.39 18.07 -40.97
CA SER A 381 29.38 16.98 -40.81
C SER A 381 27.92 17.45 -40.85
N GLU A 382 27.00 16.54 -41.21
CA GLU A 382 25.53 16.74 -41.22
C GLU A 382 24.94 17.10 -39.83
N ASN A 383 25.63 16.78 -38.73
CA ASN A 383 25.23 17.10 -37.35
C ASN A 383 25.86 18.42 -36.88
N ASN A 384 25.09 19.47 -37.11
CA ASN A 384 25.54 20.85 -37.06
C ASN A 384 25.56 21.39 -35.62
N ILE A 385 26.72 21.38 -34.94
CA ILE A 385 26.91 21.95 -33.58
C ILE A 385 26.34 23.37 -33.50
N SER A 386 26.49 24.17 -34.56
CA SER A 386 25.93 25.51 -34.67
C SER A 386 24.41 25.52 -34.44
N LYS A 387 23.67 24.60 -35.07
CA LYS A 387 22.21 24.46 -34.89
C LYS A 387 21.86 24.01 -33.46
N THR A 388 22.66 23.15 -32.85
CA THR A 388 22.42 22.68 -31.47
C THR A 388 22.65 23.79 -30.46
N ILE A 389 23.75 24.55 -30.58
CA ILE A 389 24.07 25.69 -29.70
C ILE A 389 22.95 26.74 -29.75
N THR A 390 22.40 27.05 -30.92
CA THR A 390 21.29 28.00 -31.05
C THR A 390 19.98 27.55 -30.42
N LYS A 391 19.83 26.27 -30.09
CA LYS A 391 18.62 25.69 -29.47
C LYS A 391 18.71 25.56 -27.95
N VAL A 392 19.87 25.85 -27.35
CA VAL A 392 20.07 25.73 -25.91
C VAL A 392 19.47 26.94 -25.21
N THR A 393 18.63 26.69 -24.20
CA THR A 393 17.96 27.75 -23.45
C THR A 393 18.96 28.50 -22.58
N LEU A 394 19.02 29.84 -22.74
CA LEU A 394 19.93 30.72 -22.00
C LEU A 394 19.39 31.06 -20.60
N PHE A 395 20.26 31.49 -19.68
CA PHE A 395 19.90 31.87 -18.31
C PHE A 395 18.69 32.82 -18.22
N PRO A 396 18.58 33.90 -19.02
CA PRO A 396 17.41 34.79 -18.96
C PRO A 396 16.12 34.08 -19.37
N GLN A 397 16.18 33.19 -20.37
CA GLN A 397 15.03 32.42 -20.85
C GLN A 397 14.60 31.33 -19.85
N ILE A 398 15.58 30.72 -19.16
CA ILE A 398 15.32 29.79 -18.05
C ILE A 398 14.58 30.52 -16.92
N LEU A 399 15.06 31.72 -16.54
CA LEU A 399 14.39 32.54 -15.53
C LEU A 399 12.97 32.93 -15.94
N ASP A 400 12.77 33.36 -17.19
CA ASP A 400 11.44 33.70 -17.71
C ASP A 400 10.51 32.48 -17.69
N SER A 401 11.00 31.29 -18.07
CA SER A 401 10.21 30.06 -18.01
C SER A 401 9.86 29.64 -16.58
N ILE A 402 10.77 29.85 -15.63
CA ILE A 402 10.51 29.63 -14.20
C ILE A 402 9.48 30.64 -13.69
N ASN A 403 9.58 31.92 -14.08
CA ASN A 403 8.58 32.94 -13.76
C ASN A 403 7.19 32.52 -14.26
N ASP A 404 7.06 32.15 -15.54
CA ASP A 404 5.80 31.73 -16.14
C ASP A 404 5.19 30.53 -15.41
N LYS A 405 6.03 29.56 -15.02
CA LYS A 405 5.59 28.35 -14.33
C LYS A 405 5.15 28.64 -12.89
N ILE A 406 5.83 29.56 -12.20
CA ILE A 406 5.47 30.02 -10.85
C ILE A 406 4.20 30.87 -10.89
N GLU A 407 4.06 31.80 -11.85
CA GLU A 407 2.83 32.58 -12.02
C GLU A 407 1.64 31.66 -12.33
N LYS A 408 1.82 30.67 -13.20
CA LYS A 408 0.78 29.65 -13.43
C LYS A 408 0.42 28.89 -12.16
N LEU A 409 1.41 28.50 -11.34
CA LEU A 409 1.16 27.82 -10.06
C LEU A 409 0.42 28.74 -9.07
N ARG A 410 0.78 30.02 -9.01
CA ARG A 410 0.11 31.04 -8.21
C ARG A 410 -1.34 31.21 -8.66
N ASP A 411 -1.59 31.34 -9.97
CA ASP A 411 -2.94 31.44 -10.53
C ASP A 411 -3.78 30.21 -10.21
N GLU A 412 -3.22 29.00 -10.39
CA GLU A 412 -3.87 27.75 -10.03
C GLU A 412 -4.24 27.70 -8.53
N LEU A 413 -3.35 28.15 -7.64
CA LEU A 413 -3.59 28.19 -6.20
C LEU A 413 -4.63 29.25 -5.81
N ASN A 414 -4.60 30.42 -6.44
CA ASN A 414 -5.51 31.52 -6.16
C ASN A 414 -6.97 31.22 -6.56
N HIS A 415 -7.16 30.52 -7.68
CA HIS A 415 -8.48 30.17 -8.21
C HIS A 415 -8.96 28.77 -7.76
N GLN A 416 -8.20 28.08 -6.91
CA GLN A 416 -8.59 26.77 -6.41
C GLN A 416 -9.77 26.88 -5.44
N GLU A 417 -10.92 26.34 -5.82
CA GLU A 417 -12.06 26.19 -4.92
C GLU A 417 -11.86 24.99 -3.98
N LEU A 418 -12.03 25.20 -2.66
CA LEU A 418 -11.89 24.14 -1.66
C LEU A 418 -13.09 23.21 -1.59
N ILE A 419 -14.29 23.68 -1.94
CA ILE A 419 -15.51 22.88 -2.03
C ILE A 419 -15.81 22.65 -3.51
N ASN A 420 -15.48 21.45 -4.01
CA ASN A 420 -15.62 21.04 -5.40
C ASN A 420 -16.05 19.56 -5.47
N GLU A 421 -16.17 18.98 -6.66
CA GLU A 421 -16.62 17.58 -6.82
C GLU A 421 -15.69 16.56 -6.13
N GLU A 422 -14.36 16.77 -6.12
CA GLU A 422 -13.43 15.88 -5.43
C GLU A 422 -13.59 15.94 -3.89
N THR A 423 -13.94 17.12 -3.37
CA THR A 423 -14.06 17.34 -1.92
C THR A 423 -15.48 17.13 -1.37
N LYS A 424 -16.48 17.00 -2.25
CA LYS A 424 -17.82 16.48 -1.93
C LYS A 424 -17.83 14.94 -1.78
N GLY A 425 -16.86 14.26 -2.40
CA GLY A 425 -16.73 12.81 -2.37
C GLY A 425 -16.30 12.22 -1.02
N TYR A 426 -15.97 10.93 -1.02
CA TYR A 426 -15.52 10.21 0.19
C TYR A 426 -14.22 10.78 0.76
N SER A 427 -13.94 10.43 2.02
CA SER A 427 -12.74 10.85 2.75
C SER A 427 -11.43 10.72 1.96
N LYS A 428 -11.25 9.64 1.19
CA LYS A 428 -10.07 9.40 0.37
C LYS A 428 -9.84 10.46 -0.71
N GLN A 429 -10.86 10.74 -1.52
CA GLN A 429 -10.77 11.72 -2.63
C GLN A 429 -10.51 13.12 -2.08
N ARG A 430 -11.22 13.47 -1.02
CA ARG A 430 -11.05 14.75 -0.32
C ARG A 430 -9.67 14.90 0.32
N ASP A 431 -9.17 13.87 1.00
CA ASP A 431 -7.82 13.87 1.58
C ASP A 431 -6.73 13.96 0.48
N GLU A 432 -6.93 13.28 -0.66
CA GLU A 432 -6.01 13.36 -1.79
C GLU A 432 -5.98 14.76 -2.42
N PHE A 433 -7.14 15.41 -2.56
CA PHE A 433 -7.25 16.80 -3.00
C PHE A 433 -6.42 17.73 -2.10
N TYR A 434 -6.65 17.69 -0.78
CA TYR A 434 -5.91 18.55 0.16
C TYR A 434 -4.42 18.22 0.21
N ARG A 435 -4.02 16.96 0.00
CA ARG A 435 -2.62 16.57 -0.11
C ARG A 435 -1.94 17.16 -1.35
N LYS A 436 -2.61 17.10 -2.51
CA LYS A 436 -2.15 17.73 -3.76
C LYS A 436 -2.05 19.24 -3.60
N LEU A 437 -3.03 19.86 -2.95
CA LEU A 437 -3.01 21.30 -2.64
C LEU A 437 -1.83 21.67 -1.75
N ASN A 438 -1.57 20.90 -0.69
CA ASN A 438 -0.41 21.10 0.20
C ASN A 438 0.92 20.95 -0.56
N ALA A 439 1.02 19.99 -1.48
CA ALA A 439 2.20 19.79 -2.31
C ALA A 439 2.46 20.99 -3.23
N LYS A 440 1.43 21.49 -3.93
CA LYS A 440 1.51 22.72 -4.76
C LYS A 440 1.98 23.92 -3.93
N PHE A 441 1.40 24.12 -2.75
CA PHE A 441 1.78 25.21 -1.85
C PHE A 441 3.23 25.08 -1.36
N THR A 442 3.67 23.85 -1.05
CA THR A 442 5.06 23.56 -0.66
C THR A 442 6.05 23.88 -1.78
N VAL A 443 5.70 23.57 -3.03
CA VAL A 443 6.50 23.91 -4.20
C VAL A 443 6.63 25.43 -4.35
N LEU A 444 5.52 26.19 -4.25
CA LEU A 444 5.54 27.65 -4.30
C LEU A 444 6.46 28.25 -3.22
N ARG A 445 6.32 27.79 -1.97
CA ARG A 445 7.16 28.25 -0.85
C ARG A 445 8.64 27.94 -1.07
N ASN A 446 8.96 26.74 -1.56
CA ASN A 446 10.33 26.34 -1.84
C ASN A 446 10.94 27.10 -3.04
N ALA A 447 10.11 27.64 -3.96
CA ALA A 447 10.56 28.47 -5.07
C ALA A 447 11.22 29.79 -4.61
N LYS A 448 11.09 30.18 -3.34
CA LYS A 448 11.81 31.30 -2.73
C LYS A 448 13.34 31.22 -2.90
N VAL A 449 13.88 30.02 -3.07
CA VAL A 449 15.31 29.83 -3.39
C VAL A 449 15.72 30.57 -4.67
N PHE A 450 14.80 30.73 -5.62
CA PHE A 450 15.07 31.41 -6.90
C PHE A 450 15.14 32.93 -6.79
N SER A 451 14.66 33.55 -5.71
CA SER A 451 14.81 35.00 -5.47
C SER A 451 16.27 35.45 -5.52
N SER A 452 17.20 34.58 -5.11
CA SER A 452 18.65 34.82 -5.19
C SER A 452 19.21 34.86 -6.64
N TYR A 453 18.44 34.39 -7.62
CA TYR A 453 18.81 34.34 -9.04
C TYR A 453 18.17 35.45 -9.87
N GLY A 454 17.34 36.31 -9.28
CA GLY A 454 16.72 37.47 -9.97
C GLY A 454 15.44 37.17 -10.73
N ILE A 455 14.61 36.23 -10.23
CA ILE A 455 13.24 36.06 -10.73
C ILE A 455 12.41 37.34 -10.55
N ARG A 456 11.42 37.56 -11.43
CA ARG A 456 10.57 38.76 -11.42
C ARG A 456 9.42 38.63 -10.42
N VAL A 457 8.97 37.40 -10.20
CA VAL A 457 7.86 37.09 -9.29
C VAL A 457 8.32 37.26 -7.84
N ASP A 458 7.61 38.09 -7.09
CA ASP A 458 7.79 38.17 -5.64
C ASP A 458 7.09 36.97 -4.98
N ILE A 459 7.89 35.95 -4.66
CA ILE A 459 7.39 34.70 -4.04
C ILE A 459 6.78 34.95 -2.67
N ASP A 460 7.31 35.89 -1.88
CA ASP A 460 6.76 36.19 -0.56
C ASP A 460 5.38 36.85 -0.67
N SER A 461 5.21 37.73 -1.65
CA SER A 461 3.91 38.32 -2.00
C SER A 461 2.93 37.27 -2.54
N ALA A 462 3.38 36.41 -3.47
CA ALA A 462 2.56 35.35 -4.05
C ALA A 462 2.11 34.31 -3.00
N GLU A 463 3.00 33.88 -2.11
CA GLU A 463 2.68 32.99 -0.97
C GLU A 463 1.65 33.65 -0.06
N THR A 464 1.80 34.95 0.23
CA THR A 464 0.86 35.71 1.08
C THR A 464 -0.51 35.82 0.44
N GLU A 465 -0.58 36.09 -0.86
CA GLU A 465 -1.84 36.20 -1.60
C GLU A 465 -2.59 34.86 -1.66
N CYS A 466 -1.89 33.79 -2.05
CA CYS A 466 -2.45 32.44 -2.09
C CYS A 466 -2.93 32.00 -0.70
N SER A 467 -2.14 32.30 0.35
CA SER A 467 -2.53 32.04 1.74
C SER A 467 -3.82 32.74 2.10
N LYS A 468 -3.96 34.03 1.77
CA LYS A 468 -5.17 34.82 2.05
C LYS A 468 -6.40 34.29 1.29
N SER A 469 -6.24 33.87 0.04
CA SER A 469 -7.33 33.27 -0.74
C SER A 469 -7.85 31.99 -0.08
N ILE A 470 -6.93 31.06 0.25
CA ILE A 470 -7.25 29.80 0.92
C ILE A 470 -7.84 30.06 2.32
N GLU A 471 -7.25 30.96 3.12
CA GLU A 471 -7.76 31.31 4.45
C GLU A 471 -9.18 31.88 4.40
N SER A 472 -9.49 32.70 3.41
CA SER A 472 -10.83 33.25 3.20
C SER A 472 -11.85 32.15 2.93
N GLN A 473 -11.54 31.23 2.02
CA GLN A 473 -12.41 30.08 1.73
C GLN A 473 -12.57 29.16 2.94
N VAL A 474 -11.49 28.87 3.66
CA VAL A 474 -11.52 28.10 4.90
C VAL A 474 -12.38 28.78 5.97
N LYS A 475 -12.31 30.11 6.09
CA LYS A 475 -13.16 30.89 6.99
C LYS A 475 -14.65 30.74 6.63
N ASN A 476 -15.00 30.73 5.35
CA ASN A 476 -16.38 30.50 4.90
C ASN A 476 -16.87 29.09 5.23
N ILE A 477 -16.00 28.08 5.06
CA ILE A 477 -16.28 26.69 5.47
C ILE A 477 -16.55 26.64 6.99
N TYR A 478 -15.72 27.30 7.79
CA TYR A 478 -15.92 27.39 9.25
C TYR A 478 -17.22 28.10 9.63
N SER A 479 -17.51 29.25 9.02
CA SER A 479 -18.73 30.02 9.31
C SER A 479 -20.01 29.22 9.02
N SER A 480 -20.01 28.42 7.95
CA SER A 480 -21.13 27.54 7.61
C SER A 480 -21.35 26.45 8.66
N ALA A 481 -20.27 25.81 9.14
CA ALA A 481 -20.36 24.83 10.22
C ALA A 481 -20.76 25.47 11.58
N GLU A 482 -20.29 26.68 11.88
CA GLU A 482 -20.68 27.42 13.09
C GLU A 482 -22.16 27.82 13.12
N GLU A 483 -22.74 28.18 11.96
CA GLU A 483 -24.16 28.52 11.87
C GLU A 483 -25.04 27.33 12.25
N PHE A 484 -24.70 26.14 11.75
CA PHE A 484 -25.37 24.89 12.14
C PHE A 484 -25.31 24.69 13.66
N ILE A 485 -24.14 24.86 14.27
CA ILE A 485 -23.97 24.67 15.73
C ILE A 485 -24.80 25.69 16.52
N LYS A 486 -24.90 26.95 16.07
CA LYS A 486 -25.75 27.96 16.71
C LYS A 486 -27.22 27.54 16.71
N LYS A 487 -27.75 27.12 15.57
CA LYS A 487 -29.14 26.63 15.44
C LYS A 487 -29.37 25.36 16.27
N PHE A 488 -28.39 24.45 16.26
CA PHE A 488 -28.43 23.19 16.99
C PHE A 488 -28.48 23.38 18.51
N VAL A 489 -27.66 24.27 19.07
CA VAL A 489 -27.65 24.56 20.51
C VAL A 489 -29.00 25.14 20.98
N GLN A 490 -29.73 25.82 20.09
CA GLN A 490 -31.05 26.40 20.36
C GLN A 490 -32.22 25.40 20.34
N ASP A 491 -31.98 24.08 20.28
CA ASP A 491 -33.02 23.03 20.17
C ASP A 491 -33.93 23.17 18.93
N THR A 492 -33.42 23.80 17.86
CA THR A 492 -34.13 23.91 16.58
C THR A 492 -34.13 22.56 15.87
N ILE A 493 -35.27 22.12 15.32
CA ILE A 493 -35.32 20.95 14.44
C ILE A 493 -34.60 21.30 13.13
N LEU A 494 -33.50 20.62 12.85
CA LEU A 494 -32.69 20.86 11.65
C LEU A 494 -33.17 20.00 10.50
N SER A 495 -33.20 20.60 9.31
CA SER A 495 -33.53 19.93 8.06
C SER A 495 -32.37 19.03 7.59
N LYS A 496 -32.68 18.08 6.71
CA LYS A 496 -31.68 17.17 6.12
C LYS A 496 -30.59 17.95 5.36
N SER A 497 -30.96 18.99 4.60
CA SER A 497 -30.01 19.84 3.88
C SER A 497 -29.06 20.59 4.82
N GLU A 498 -29.50 20.98 6.02
CA GLU A 498 -28.63 21.57 7.03
C GLU A 498 -27.61 20.57 7.59
N TYR A 499 -28.00 19.31 7.82
CA TYR A 499 -27.07 18.25 8.19
C TYR A 499 -26.07 17.94 7.07
N ASP A 500 -26.54 17.82 5.83
CA ASP A 500 -25.70 17.52 4.67
C ASP A 500 -24.68 18.67 4.45
N SER A 501 -25.13 19.92 4.57
CA SER A 501 -24.25 21.10 4.55
C SER A 501 -23.24 21.06 5.69
N PHE A 502 -23.65 20.77 6.94
CA PHE A 502 -22.71 20.66 8.05
C PHE A 502 -21.66 19.57 7.82
N ASN A 503 -22.08 18.38 7.36
CA ASN A 503 -21.17 17.28 7.07
C ASN A 503 -20.16 17.65 5.99
N LEU A 504 -20.60 18.26 4.90
CA LEU A 504 -19.71 18.71 3.83
C LEU A 504 -18.63 19.64 4.39
N HIS A 505 -19.03 20.68 5.12
CA HIS A 505 -18.09 21.66 5.65
C HIS A 505 -17.19 21.08 6.76
N TYR A 506 -17.75 20.35 7.71
CA TYR A 506 -17.01 19.75 8.82
C TYR A 506 -16.01 18.67 8.33
N ASN A 507 -16.39 17.83 7.38
CA ASN A 507 -15.49 16.84 6.80
C ASN A 507 -14.34 17.49 6.01
N ASN A 508 -14.61 18.59 5.30
CA ASN A 508 -13.59 19.39 4.66
C ASN A 508 -12.64 20.02 5.68
N MET A 509 -13.15 20.52 6.80
CA MET A 509 -12.31 21.00 7.90
C MET A 509 -11.41 19.90 8.49
N LEU A 510 -11.92 18.67 8.65
CA LEU A 510 -11.14 17.54 9.16
C LEU A 510 -10.02 17.14 8.19
N SER A 511 -10.32 16.99 6.90
CA SER A 511 -9.34 16.65 5.87
C SER A 511 -8.30 17.76 5.69
N PHE A 512 -8.73 19.02 5.74
CA PHE A 512 -7.83 20.18 5.75
C PHE A 512 -6.89 20.15 6.97
N LYS A 513 -7.42 19.95 8.19
CA LYS A 513 -6.62 19.80 9.43
C LYS A 513 -5.63 18.63 9.33
N LYS A 514 -6.00 17.55 8.66
CA LYS A 514 -5.18 16.35 8.49
C LYS A 514 -4.03 16.54 7.52
N GLU A 515 -4.26 17.16 6.36
CA GLU A 515 -3.30 17.20 5.25
C GLU A 515 -2.54 18.55 5.14
N MET A 516 -3.11 19.68 5.60
CA MET A 516 -2.53 21.04 5.50
C MET A 516 -1.78 21.50 6.77
N LYS A 517 -1.06 20.59 7.44
CA LYS A 517 -0.54 20.75 8.83
C LYS A 517 0.44 21.91 9.07
N PHE A 518 1.18 22.37 8.07
CA PHE A 518 2.29 23.31 8.24
C PHE A 518 1.97 24.76 7.86
N VAL A 519 0.82 25.01 7.23
CA VAL A 519 0.54 26.31 6.59
C VAL A 519 -0.46 27.15 7.40
N PHE A 520 -1.46 26.54 8.06
CA PHE A 520 -2.59 27.29 8.66
C PHE A 520 -2.90 26.89 10.12
N THR A 521 -1.94 27.08 11.03
CA THR A 521 -2.02 26.63 12.44
C THR A 521 -3.15 27.27 13.25
N THR A 522 -3.67 28.43 12.85
CA THR A 522 -4.77 29.16 13.49
C THR A 522 -6.14 28.47 13.37
N ASN A 523 -6.28 27.52 12.44
CA ASN A 523 -7.56 26.91 12.06
C ASN A 523 -7.92 25.63 12.86
N ASN A 524 -6.97 25.04 13.57
CA ASN A 524 -7.20 23.81 14.35
C ASN A 524 -8.10 24.00 15.57
N LYS A 525 -8.04 25.17 16.20
CA LYS A 525 -8.84 25.49 17.41
C LYS A 525 -10.34 25.51 17.13
N LYS A 526 -10.76 25.94 15.94
CA LYS A 526 -12.19 26.05 15.57
C LYS A 526 -12.87 24.69 15.42
N VAL A 527 -12.16 23.69 14.91
CA VAL A 527 -12.67 22.31 14.84
C VAL A 527 -12.97 21.80 16.25
N ASP A 528 -12.03 22.02 17.18
CA ASP A 528 -12.15 21.57 18.57
C ASP A 528 -13.27 22.35 19.31
N GLU A 529 -13.50 23.62 18.99
CA GLU A 529 -14.62 24.43 19.50
C GLU A 529 -15.98 23.90 19.05
N ILE A 530 -16.12 23.51 17.77
CA ILE A 530 -17.35 22.90 17.22
C ILE A 530 -17.65 21.58 17.93
N GLU A 531 -16.64 20.73 18.09
CA GLU A 531 -16.78 19.47 18.85
C GLU A 531 -17.23 19.74 20.30
N SER A 532 -16.59 20.70 20.97
CA SER A 532 -16.89 21.03 22.37
C SER A 532 -18.34 21.47 22.57
N LYS A 533 -18.87 22.35 21.70
CA LYS A 533 -20.26 22.81 21.77
C LYS A 533 -21.28 21.69 21.53
N LEU A 534 -20.98 20.78 20.59
CA LEU A 534 -21.79 19.56 20.41
C LEU A 534 -21.83 18.75 21.69
N PHE A 535 -20.67 18.50 22.31
CA PHE A 535 -20.57 17.75 23.57
C PHE A 535 -21.28 18.41 24.75
N GLU A 536 -21.23 19.73 24.90
CA GLU A 536 -21.96 20.46 25.94
C GLU A 536 -23.48 20.25 25.81
N LYS A 537 -24.01 20.24 24.58
CA LYS A 537 -25.43 19.98 24.33
C LYS A 537 -25.80 18.56 24.74
N ILE A 538 -24.97 17.58 24.40
CA ILE A 538 -25.17 16.17 24.76
C ILE A 538 -25.16 15.98 26.27
N GLN A 539 -24.22 16.63 26.99
CA GLN A 539 -24.21 16.62 28.45
C GLN A 539 -25.48 17.25 29.04
N THR A 540 -26.01 18.28 28.39
CA THR A 540 -27.28 18.89 28.80
C THR A 540 -28.44 17.92 28.65
N TRP A 541 -28.50 17.16 27.56
CA TRP A 541 -29.49 16.09 27.36
C TRP A 541 -29.33 14.93 28.34
N GLU A 542 -28.09 14.50 28.63
CA GLU A 542 -27.79 13.47 29.65
C GLU A 542 -28.33 13.90 31.02
N ARG A 543 -28.03 15.13 31.47
CA ARG A 543 -28.55 15.68 32.73
C ARG A 543 -30.07 15.73 32.74
N LYS A 544 -30.70 16.21 31.65
CA LYS A 544 -32.17 16.25 31.55
C LYS A 544 -32.75 14.85 31.71
N PHE A 545 -32.23 13.86 30.97
CA PHE A 545 -32.67 12.47 31.04
C PHE A 545 -32.65 11.90 32.47
N GLU A 546 -31.63 12.24 33.25
CA GLU A 546 -31.44 11.81 34.64
C GLU A 546 -32.43 12.49 35.64
N THR A 547 -32.94 13.70 35.35
CA THR A 547 -33.76 14.53 36.27
C THR A 547 -35.23 14.11 36.50
N GLY A 548 -35.56 12.81 36.41
CA GLY A 548 -36.89 12.31 36.80
C GLY A 548 -38.05 12.66 35.85
N MET A 549 -37.74 13.01 34.59
CA MET A 549 -38.73 13.34 33.55
C MET A 549 -39.55 12.13 33.06
N PRO A 550 -40.79 12.33 32.54
CA PRO A 550 -41.64 11.24 32.03
C PRO A 550 -41.02 10.47 30.86
N THR A 551 -41.36 9.17 30.75
CA THR A 551 -40.82 8.25 29.72
C THR A 551 -40.98 8.74 28.27
N PRO A 552 -42.11 9.36 27.83
CA PRO A 552 -42.21 9.90 26.47
C PRO A 552 -41.18 11.00 26.17
N GLN A 553 -40.87 11.86 27.16
CA GLN A 553 -39.86 12.91 26.98
C GLN A 553 -38.45 12.33 26.98
N ARG A 554 -38.21 11.25 27.76
CA ARG A 554 -36.95 10.48 27.72
C ARG A 554 -36.72 9.86 26.33
N ALA A 555 -37.76 9.26 25.75
CA ALA A 555 -37.72 8.72 24.39
C ALA A 555 -37.34 9.81 23.39
N LYS A 556 -37.94 11.00 23.48
CA LYS A 556 -37.61 12.15 22.61
C LYS A 556 -36.12 12.52 22.68
N ILE A 557 -35.52 12.57 23.87
CA ILE A 557 -34.08 12.85 24.01
C ILE A 557 -33.24 11.80 23.27
N LEU A 558 -33.54 10.51 23.45
CA LEU A 558 -32.80 9.44 22.77
C LEU A 558 -32.96 9.51 21.26
N ILE A 559 -34.17 9.82 20.77
CA ILE A 559 -34.46 10.04 19.36
C ILE A 559 -33.64 11.21 18.81
N ASP A 560 -33.57 12.34 19.52
CA ASP A 560 -32.78 13.50 19.09
C ASP A 560 -31.27 13.19 19.09
N MET A 561 -30.77 12.46 20.10
CA MET A 561 -29.39 11.96 20.12
C MET A 561 -29.07 11.02 18.95
N LYS A 562 -29.96 10.06 18.69
CA LYS A 562 -29.80 9.11 17.58
C LYS A 562 -29.94 9.79 16.22
N ARG A 563 -30.79 10.83 16.12
CA ARG A 563 -30.90 11.66 14.92
C ARG A 563 -29.57 12.31 14.57
N ILE A 564 -28.81 12.80 15.56
CA ILE A 564 -27.45 13.29 15.32
C ILE A 564 -26.54 12.15 14.90
N ALA A 565 -26.54 11.02 15.62
CA ALA A 565 -25.67 9.89 15.28
C ALA A 565 -25.88 9.42 13.83
N ASN A 566 -27.12 9.46 13.35
CA ASN A 566 -27.51 9.04 12.02
C ASN A 566 -27.22 10.09 10.93
N ASN A 567 -27.23 11.38 11.26
CA ASN A 567 -27.02 12.45 10.29
C ASN A 567 -25.64 13.11 10.38
N ILE A 568 -24.83 12.82 11.39
CA ILE A 568 -23.46 13.34 11.53
C ILE A 568 -22.48 12.16 11.75
N PRO A 569 -22.02 11.53 10.65
CA PRO A 569 -21.16 10.33 10.67
C PRO A 569 -19.98 10.39 11.62
N SER A 570 -19.27 11.51 11.66
CA SER A 570 -18.05 11.73 12.46
C SER A 570 -18.26 11.63 13.97
N PHE A 571 -19.50 11.80 14.45
CA PHE A 571 -19.85 11.71 15.87
C PHE A 571 -20.64 10.46 16.22
N ARG A 572 -21.04 9.65 15.24
CA ARG A 572 -21.91 8.48 15.42
C ARG A 572 -21.46 7.54 16.54
N THR A 573 -20.19 7.12 16.53
CA THR A 573 -19.65 6.21 17.55
C THR A 573 -19.74 6.81 18.95
N LYS A 574 -19.23 8.04 19.12
CA LYS A 574 -19.29 8.80 20.37
C LYS A 574 -20.73 9.00 20.85
N MET A 575 -21.68 9.23 19.94
CA MET A 575 -23.10 9.39 20.29
C MET A 575 -23.73 8.07 20.73
N ASN A 576 -23.49 6.99 19.98
CA ASN A 576 -24.03 5.69 20.32
C ASN A 576 -23.51 5.20 21.69
N GLU A 577 -22.21 5.39 21.97
CA GLU A 577 -21.62 5.10 23.29
C GLU A 577 -22.29 5.88 24.43
N LYS A 578 -22.65 7.15 24.18
CA LYS A 578 -23.39 7.97 25.16
C LYS A 578 -24.82 7.51 25.35
N ILE A 579 -25.52 7.14 24.28
CA ILE A 579 -26.86 6.53 24.36
C ILE A 579 -26.79 5.24 25.18
N ASP A 580 -25.82 4.37 24.91
CA ASP A 580 -25.61 3.11 25.64
C ASP A 580 -25.36 3.37 27.14
N LEU A 581 -24.54 4.36 27.48
CA LEU A 581 -24.30 4.73 28.88
C LEU A 581 -25.57 5.22 29.59
N ILE A 582 -26.36 6.08 28.93
CA ILE A 582 -27.63 6.60 29.46
C ILE A 582 -28.61 5.45 29.68
N LEU A 583 -28.78 4.59 28.68
CA LEU A 583 -29.68 3.43 28.75
C LEU A 583 -29.22 2.44 29.82
N PHE A 584 -27.93 2.19 29.96
CA PHE A 584 -27.38 1.33 31.00
C PHE A 584 -27.67 1.86 32.42
N LYS A 585 -27.41 3.15 32.67
CA LYS A 585 -27.75 3.81 33.95
C LYS A 585 -29.25 3.75 34.22
N PHE A 586 -30.06 3.98 33.18
CA PHE A 586 -31.52 4.00 33.28
C PHE A 586 -32.08 2.63 33.64
N LYS A 587 -31.64 1.59 32.92
CA LYS A 587 -32.04 0.18 33.10
C LYS A 587 -31.68 -0.35 34.49
N ASN A 588 -30.49 0.00 35.01
CA ASN A 588 -30.00 -0.50 36.30
C ASN A 588 -30.50 0.29 37.52
N SER A 589 -31.27 1.36 37.32
CA SER A 589 -31.88 2.11 38.42
C SER A 589 -33.11 1.36 38.96
N LYS A 590 -33.07 0.93 40.22
CA LYS A 590 -34.20 0.24 40.91
C LYS A 590 -35.54 1.00 40.87
N LYS A 591 -35.53 2.32 40.64
CA LYS A 591 -36.75 3.14 40.52
C LYS A 591 -37.40 3.09 39.13
N ASN A 592 -36.70 2.62 38.10
CA ASN A 592 -37.07 2.83 36.70
C ASN A 592 -37.29 1.53 35.89
N SER A 593 -37.24 0.33 36.47
CA SER A 593 -37.29 -0.92 35.68
C SER A 593 -38.60 -1.05 34.88
N ASN A 594 -39.76 -0.79 35.49
CA ASN A 594 -41.06 -0.77 34.80
C ASN A 594 -41.17 0.32 33.71
N ASP A 595 -40.36 1.38 33.78
CA ASP A 595 -40.35 2.45 32.79
C ASP A 595 -39.42 2.13 31.60
N PHE A 596 -38.50 1.16 31.74
CA PHE A 596 -37.62 0.72 30.66
C PHE A 596 -38.39 -0.05 29.57
N GLY A 597 -39.28 -0.98 29.96
CA GLY A 597 -40.16 -1.67 29.01
C GLY A 597 -41.08 -0.70 28.26
N LYS A 598 -41.67 0.26 28.98
CA LYS A 598 -42.47 1.35 28.36
C LYS A 598 -41.65 2.20 27.39
N LEU A 599 -40.39 2.49 27.72
CA LEU A 599 -39.48 3.22 26.84
C LEU A 599 -39.27 2.47 25.52
N GLY A 600 -39.04 1.15 25.58
CA GLY A 600 -38.91 0.30 24.39
C GLY A 600 -40.16 0.32 23.50
N ILE A 601 -41.36 0.23 24.11
CA ILE A 601 -42.64 0.32 23.38
C ILE A 601 -42.79 1.67 22.69
N ILE A 602 -42.56 2.79 23.40
CA ILE A 602 -42.69 4.14 22.85
C ILE A 602 -41.70 4.33 21.68
N LEU A 603 -40.45 3.87 21.83
CA LEU A 603 -39.46 3.93 20.76
C LEU A 603 -39.87 3.08 19.55
N ASN A 604 -40.45 1.90 19.77
CA ASN A 604 -40.89 1.02 18.69
C ASN A 604 -42.16 1.51 17.96
N GLN A 605 -42.91 2.44 18.56
CA GLN A 605 -44.10 3.10 17.99
C GLN A 605 -43.78 4.44 17.30
N GLU A 606 -42.51 4.85 17.27
CA GLU A 606 -42.08 6.13 16.70
C GLU A 606 -42.22 6.14 15.16
N GLU A 607 -42.73 7.22 14.59
CA GLU A 607 -43.14 7.25 13.17
C GLU A 607 -41.98 7.43 12.18
N THR A 608 -40.82 7.93 12.60
CA THR A 608 -39.69 8.22 11.70
C THR A 608 -38.70 7.08 11.52
N GLY A 609 -38.85 5.97 12.26
CA GLY A 609 -37.94 4.82 12.22
C GLY A 609 -36.70 4.97 13.10
N ILE A 610 -36.51 6.14 13.73
CA ILE A 610 -35.33 6.40 14.56
C ILE A 610 -35.47 5.63 15.87
N GLY A 611 -36.66 5.61 16.47
CA GLY A 611 -36.91 4.87 17.70
C GLY A 611 -36.64 3.36 17.54
N GLN A 612 -37.09 2.77 16.44
CA GLN A 612 -36.84 1.38 16.08
C GLN A 612 -35.34 1.12 15.86
N SER A 613 -34.61 2.05 15.22
CA SER A 613 -33.15 1.96 15.11
C SER A 613 -32.45 1.99 16.47
N ILE A 614 -33.00 2.71 17.47
CA ILE A 614 -32.45 2.71 18.83
C ILE A 614 -32.64 1.33 19.47
N VAL A 615 -33.82 0.75 19.32
CA VAL A 615 -34.14 -0.59 19.84
C VAL A 615 -33.26 -1.67 19.20
N ALA A 616 -32.94 -1.53 17.92
CA ALA A 616 -32.11 -2.48 17.18
C ALA A 616 -30.60 -2.33 17.46
N ASP A 617 -30.09 -1.10 17.47
CA ASP A 617 -28.64 -0.84 17.53
C ASP A 617 -28.06 -0.92 18.94
N HIS A 618 -28.87 -0.71 19.99
CA HIS A 618 -28.36 -0.53 21.36
C HIS A 618 -28.56 -1.77 22.23
N THR A 619 -27.46 -2.22 22.84
CA THR A 619 -27.38 -3.46 23.64
C THR A 619 -28.42 -3.53 24.75
N ALA A 620 -28.78 -2.39 25.35
CA ALA A 620 -29.77 -2.33 26.43
C ALA A 620 -31.14 -2.90 26.05
N PHE A 621 -31.51 -2.86 24.76
CA PHE A 621 -32.78 -3.36 24.22
C PHE A 621 -32.69 -4.74 23.58
N GLN A 622 -31.54 -5.41 23.58
CA GLN A 622 -31.39 -6.74 22.96
C GLN A 622 -32.42 -7.76 23.46
N GLY A 623 -32.72 -7.79 24.76
CA GLY A 623 -33.77 -8.64 25.32
C GLY A 623 -35.17 -8.34 24.75
N TYR A 624 -35.51 -7.07 24.57
CA TYR A 624 -36.77 -6.65 23.97
C TYR A 624 -36.85 -7.03 22.48
N SER A 625 -35.77 -6.81 21.73
CA SER A 625 -35.66 -7.22 20.32
C SER A 625 -35.80 -8.75 20.16
N LEU A 626 -35.21 -9.52 21.08
CA LEU A 626 -35.36 -10.98 21.13
C LEU A 626 -36.81 -11.41 21.39
N SER A 627 -37.51 -10.72 22.31
CA SER A 627 -38.93 -10.95 22.58
C SER A 627 -39.79 -10.75 21.32
N LEU A 628 -39.59 -9.64 20.60
CA LEU A 628 -40.30 -9.37 19.34
C LEU A 628 -39.98 -10.41 18.26
N PHE A 629 -38.73 -10.86 18.16
CA PHE A 629 -38.33 -11.89 17.20
C PHE A 629 -39.01 -13.24 17.50
N ASN A 630 -39.03 -13.65 18.77
CA ASN A 630 -39.69 -14.87 19.21
C ASN A 630 -41.20 -14.83 18.95
N GLU A 631 -41.85 -13.69 19.20
CA GLU A 631 -43.27 -13.51 18.89
C GLU A 631 -43.56 -13.68 17.39
N LYS A 632 -42.71 -13.11 16.51
CA LYS A 632 -42.85 -13.25 15.06
C LYS A 632 -42.70 -14.70 14.58
N THR A 633 -41.70 -15.41 15.09
CA THR A 633 -41.39 -16.79 14.65
C THR A 633 -42.32 -17.84 15.23
N GLN A 634 -42.93 -17.59 16.40
CA GLN A 634 -43.88 -18.51 17.04
C GLN A 634 -45.24 -18.61 16.32
N LYS A 635 -45.57 -17.65 15.43
CA LYS A 635 -46.81 -17.69 14.62
C LYS A 635 -46.90 -18.95 13.75
N HIS A 636 -45.77 -19.48 13.29
CA HIS A 636 -45.70 -20.65 12.42
C HIS A 636 -44.94 -21.79 13.11
N GLY A 637 -45.70 -22.66 13.80
CA GLY A 637 -45.18 -23.81 14.53
C GLY A 637 -44.82 -25.02 13.66
N ILE A 638 -44.61 -26.17 14.31
CA ILE A 638 -44.18 -27.41 13.65
C ILE A 638 -45.15 -27.90 12.56
N ASP A 639 -46.46 -27.81 12.78
CA ASP A 639 -47.46 -28.26 11.81
C ASP A 639 -47.35 -27.48 10.51
N TYR A 640 -47.28 -26.15 10.59
CA TYR A 640 -47.05 -25.30 9.41
C TYR A 640 -45.76 -25.68 8.67
N VAL A 641 -44.66 -25.91 9.40
CA VAL A 641 -43.38 -26.28 8.79
C VAL A 641 -43.51 -27.60 8.04
N LEU A 642 -44.11 -28.62 8.64
CA LEU A 642 -44.25 -29.94 8.02
C LEU A 642 -45.29 -29.94 6.89
N ASP A 643 -46.30 -29.10 6.92
CA ASP A 643 -47.29 -29.00 5.85
C ASP A 643 -46.72 -28.34 4.60
N ASN A 644 -45.80 -27.38 4.77
CA ASN A 644 -45.24 -26.58 3.68
C ASN A 644 -43.80 -26.94 3.27
N ILE A 645 -43.20 -27.96 3.90
CA ILE A 645 -41.89 -28.50 3.49
C ILE A 645 -41.98 -29.19 2.12
N THR A 646 -40.98 -28.95 1.27
CA THR A 646 -40.88 -29.53 -0.08
C THR A 646 -39.48 -30.12 -0.33
N GLY A 647 -39.28 -30.80 -1.46
CA GLY A 647 -38.04 -31.53 -1.77
C GLY A 647 -38.27 -33.05 -1.75
N ASP A 648 -37.33 -33.80 -1.17
CA ASP A 648 -37.39 -35.26 -1.09
C ASP A 648 -38.63 -35.80 -0.34
N ILE A 649 -38.92 -37.10 -0.51
CA ILE A 649 -39.94 -37.82 0.25
C ILE A 649 -39.54 -37.88 1.73
N LEU A 650 -40.47 -37.52 2.62
CA LEU A 650 -40.25 -37.40 4.06
C LEU A 650 -41.24 -38.24 4.87
N ASP A 651 -40.77 -38.83 5.96
CA ASP A 651 -41.65 -39.35 7.02
C ASP A 651 -42.03 -38.21 7.97
N LYS A 652 -43.04 -37.42 7.57
CA LYS A 652 -43.53 -36.26 8.34
C LYS A 652 -44.00 -36.67 9.74
N THR A 653 -44.60 -37.86 9.89
CA THR A 653 -45.08 -38.36 11.17
C THR A 653 -43.92 -38.65 12.13
N ARG A 654 -42.85 -39.29 11.64
CA ARG A 654 -41.64 -39.54 12.41
C ARG A 654 -40.92 -38.24 12.76
N LEU A 655 -40.81 -37.30 11.83
CA LEU A 655 -40.22 -35.97 12.10
C LEU A 655 -40.99 -35.22 13.19
N LYS A 656 -42.33 -35.20 13.11
CA LYS A 656 -43.17 -34.58 14.13
C LYS A 656 -42.94 -35.21 15.50
N LYS A 657 -43.00 -36.54 15.60
CA LYS A 657 -42.78 -37.26 16.86
C LYS A 657 -41.40 -36.94 17.46
N ARG A 658 -40.35 -36.92 16.64
CA ARG A 658 -38.98 -36.59 17.09
C ARG A 658 -38.84 -35.14 17.51
N TYR A 659 -39.55 -34.23 16.85
CA TYR A 659 -39.60 -32.83 17.23
C TYR A 659 -40.28 -32.66 18.59
N ASP A 660 -41.39 -33.36 18.82
CA ASP A 660 -42.11 -33.33 20.10
C ASP A 660 -41.24 -33.90 21.23
N ASP A 661 -40.49 -34.98 20.98
CA ASP A 661 -39.51 -35.54 21.91
C ASP A 661 -38.41 -34.52 22.27
N PHE A 662 -37.83 -33.88 21.26
CA PHE A 662 -36.86 -32.79 21.43
C PHE A 662 -37.47 -31.65 22.27
N ARG A 663 -38.65 -31.16 21.90
CA ARG A 663 -39.27 -29.99 22.51
C ARG A 663 -39.59 -30.23 23.97
N ARG A 664 -40.18 -31.39 24.27
CA ARG A 664 -40.47 -31.83 25.65
C ARG A 664 -39.20 -31.84 26.50
N LYS A 665 -38.13 -32.45 26.01
CA LYS A 665 -36.87 -32.53 26.77
C LYS A 665 -36.19 -31.17 26.90
N TYR A 666 -36.20 -30.36 25.84
CA TYR A 666 -35.68 -28.99 25.86
C TYR A 666 -36.38 -28.13 26.93
N ASP A 667 -37.71 -28.12 26.92
CA ASP A 667 -38.50 -27.35 27.89
C ASP A 667 -38.28 -27.84 29.33
N GLU A 668 -38.12 -29.15 29.54
CA GLU A 668 -37.77 -29.75 30.85
C GLU A 668 -36.41 -29.25 31.35
N LEU A 669 -35.37 -29.32 30.51
CA LEU A 669 -34.01 -28.92 30.86
C LEU A 669 -33.91 -27.41 31.13
N VAL A 670 -34.51 -26.58 30.27
CA VAL A 670 -34.53 -25.13 30.48
C VAL A 670 -35.22 -24.80 31.80
N ARG A 671 -36.40 -25.38 32.08
CA ARG A 671 -37.11 -25.16 33.36
C ARG A 671 -36.31 -25.60 34.57
N GLN A 672 -35.58 -26.71 34.48
CA GLN A 672 -34.78 -27.24 35.58
C GLN A 672 -33.57 -26.36 35.93
N TYR A 673 -32.89 -25.84 34.91
CA TYR A 673 -31.57 -25.20 35.04
C TYR A 673 -31.60 -23.67 34.92
N ILE A 674 -32.73 -23.05 34.58
CA ILE A 674 -32.86 -21.58 34.52
C ILE A 674 -32.81 -20.97 35.93
N LYS A 675 -31.61 -20.55 36.36
CA LYS A 675 -31.36 -19.93 37.68
C LYS A 675 -30.37 -18.75 37.57
N PRO A 676 -30.44 -17.76 38.48
CA PRO A 676 -29.54 -16.59 38.46
C PRO A 676 -28.04 -16.94 38.62
N SER A 677 -27.71 -18.02 39.35
CA SER A 677 -26.36 -18.59 39.39
C SER A 677 -26.26 -19.78 38.42
N MET A 678 -25.76 -19.53 37.23
CA MET A 678 -25.72 -20.49 36.12
C MET A 678 -24.64 -21.58 36.29
N ALA A 679 -24.76 -22.43 37.32
CA ALA A 679 -23.95 -23.65 37.41
C ALA A 679 -24.52 -24.71 36.46
N SER A 680 -24.11 -24.66 35.19
CA SER A 680 -24.53 -25.59 34.13
C SER A 680 -23.69 -26.88 34.09
N ASP A 681 -22.80 -27.09 35.06
CA ASP A 681 -21.81 -28.18 35.05
C ASP A 681 -22.46 -29.56 34.98
N GLN A 682 -23.57 -29.76 35.69
CA GLN A 682 -24.32 -31.02 35.63
C GLN A 682 -24.97 -31.24 34.26
N LEU A 683 -25.50 -30.20 33.63
CA LEU A 683 -26.08 -30.28 32.29
C LEU A 683 -24.99 -30.58 31.25
N ILE A 684 -23.82 -29.96 31.38
CA ILE A 684 -22.64 -30.23 30.54
C ILE A 684 -22.19 -31.68 30.70
N ALA A 685 -22.07 -32.17 31.95
CA ALA A 685 -21.70 -33.56 32.23
C ALA A 685 -22.71 -34.55 31.63
N ASN A 686 -24.01 -34.31 31.83
CA ASN A 686 -25.08 -35.13 31.25
C ASN A 686 -25.02 -35.12 29.71
N THR A 687 -24.76 -33.98 29.10
CA THR A 687 -24.63 -33.85 27.64
C THR A 687 -23.49 -34.74 27.11
N LYS A 688 -22.33 -34.74 27.78
CA LYS A 688 -21.19 -35.60 27.41
C LYS A 688 -21.48 -37.08 27.65
N LEU A 689 -22.23 -37.42 28.70
CA LEU A 689 -22.62 -38.80 29.01
C LEU A 689 -23.56 -39.41 27.95
N LEU A 690 -24.43 -38.62 27.31
CA LEU A 690 -25.32 -39.11 26.25
C LEU A 690 -24.55 -39.69 25.05
N THR A 691 -23.41 -39.08 24.74
CA THR A 691 -22.51 -39.55 23.68
C THR A 691 -21.51 -40.59 24.15
N GLY A 692 -21.28 -40.75 25.46
CA GLY A 692 -20.47 -41.81 26.05
C GLY A 692 -19.09 -41.96 25.39
N ASP A 693 -18.66 -43.20 25.17
CA ASP A 693 -17.42 -43.56 24.46
C ASP A 693 -17.62 -43.71 22.93
N ILE A 694 -18.64 -43.07 22.31
CA ILE A 694 -18.83 -43.15 20.85
C ILE A 694 -17.56 -42.62 20.15
N LYS A 695 -16.83 -43.53 19.50
CA LYS A 695 -15.60 -43.24 18.76
C LYS A 695 -15.80 -43.59 17.30
N GLN A 696 -15.98 -42.56 16.48
CA GLN A 696 -15.99 -42.72 15.03
C GLN A 696 -14.56 -42.87 14.53
N GLN A 697 -14.31 -43.84 13.66
CA GLN A 697 -13.01 -44.05 13.04
C GLN A 697 -13.10 -43.74 11.55
N ALA A 698 -12.02 -43.23 10.95
CA ALA A 698 -12.02 -42.83 9.54
C ALA A 698 -12.45 -43.97 8.58
N ASN A 699 -12.16 -45.22 8.94
CA ASN A 699 -12.43 -46.39 8.11
C ASN A 699 -13.75 -47.10 8.45
N GLN A 700 -14.35 -46.81 9.61
CA GLN A 700 -15.58 -47.45 10.07
C GLN A 700 -16.42 -46.43 10.85
N ILE A 701 -17.59 -46.13 10.29
CA ILE A 701 -18.52 -45.14 10.84
C ILE A 701 -19.77 -45.88 11.25
N ASP A 702 -20.06 -45.86 12.54
CA ASP A 702 -21.28 -46.41 13.09
C ASP A 702 -22.34 -45.31 13.01
N TRP A 703 -23.39 -45.52 12.20
CA TRP A 703 -24.53 -44.59 12.08
C TRP A 703 -25.85 -45.35 11.97
N ASP A 704 -26.17 -46.09 13.03
CA ASP A 704 -27.34 -46.94 13.14
C ASP A 704 -28.57 -46.21 13.74
N ALA A 705 -29.66 -46.96 13.94
CA ALA A 705 -30.84 -46.43 14.59
C ALA A 705 -30.58 -45.99 16.04
N SER A 706 -29.63 -46.62 16.75
CA SER A 706 -29.28 -46.28 18.14
C SER A 706 -28.73 -44.85 18.24
N ILE A 707 -27.80 -44.49 17.36
CA ILE A 707 -27.25 -43.13 17.30
C ILE A 707 -28.33 -42.14 16.89
N ARG A 708 -29.09 -42.43 15.83
CA ARG A 708 -30.19 -41.55 15.36
C ARG A 708 -31.23 -41.29 16.44
N ASN A 709 -31.54 -42.30 17.27
CA ASN A 709 -32.51 -42.18 18.36
C ASN A 709 -32.06 -41.23 19.48
N LYS A 710 -30.74 -41.04 19.67
CA LYS A 710 -30.19 -40.11 20.67
C LYS A 710 -30.19 -38.65 20.22
N ILE A 711 -30.26 -38.39 18.91
CA ILE A 711 -30.09 -37.04 18.35
C ILE A 711 -31.12 -36.02 18.87
N PRO A 712 -32.43 -36.32 18.98
CA PRO A 712 -33.39 -35.36 19.53
C PRO A 712 -33.08 -34.94 20.96
N GLU A 713 -32.65 -35.88 21.82
CA GLU A 713 -32.27 -35.59 23.18
C GLU A 713 -30.94 -34.82 23.26
N LEU A 714 -29.96 -35.17 22.43
CA LEU A 714 -28.69 -34.46 22.34
C LEU A 714 -28.87 -33.02 21.84
N ALA A 715 -29.71 -32.83 20.82
CA ALA A 715 -30.10 -31.51 20.33
C ALA A 715 -30.79 -30.70 21.44
N ALA A 716 -31.66 -31.32 22.24
CA ALA A 716 -32.33 -30.66 23.36
C ALA A 716 -31.32 -30.17 24.42
N HIS A 717 -30.31 -30.98 24.75
CA HIS A 717 -29.23 -30.59 25.67
C HIS A 717 -28.40 -29.43 25.12
N ILE A 718 -28.00 -29.50 23.85
CA ILE A 718 -27.22 -28.46 23.16
C ILE A 718 -27.99 -27.14 23.13
N PHE A 719 -29.25 -27.16 22.70
CA PHE A 719 -30.07 -25.96 22.66
C PHE A 719 -30.44 -25.45 24.05
N ALA A 720 -30.62 -26.31 25.05
CA ALA A 720 -30.82 -25.88 26.44
C ALA A 720 -29.59 -25.16 26.96
N LEU A 721 -28.38 -25.72 26.77
CA LEU A 721 -27.13 -25.05 27.12
C LEU A 721 -26.98 -23.71 26.40
N TRP A 722 -27.21 -23.68 25.09
CA TRP A 722 -27.16 -22.45 24.30
C TRP A 722 -28.17 -21.40 24.79
N THR A 723 -29.40 -21.81 25.09
CA THR A 723 -30.44 -20.92 25.65
C THR A 723 -30.00 -20.37 27.00
N LEU A 724 -29.54 -21.24 27.91
CA LEU A 724 -29.17 -20.89 29.28
C LEU A 724 -27.94 -19.97 29.32
N GLN A 725 -26.91 -20.26 28.52
CA GLN A 725 -25.72 -19.40 28.39
C GLN A 725 -26.07 -17.99 27.90
N ASN A 726 -27.19 -17.83 27.20
CA ASN A 726 -27.68 -16.56 26.68
C ASN A 726 -28.91 -16.02 27.45
N ALA A 727 -29.31 -16.64 28.58
CA ALA A 727 -30.53 -16.29 29.30
C ALA A 727 -30.42 -15.03 30.18
N HIS A 728 -29.35 -14.24 30.07
CA HIS A 728 -29.18 -13.02 30.85
C HIS A 728 -30.40 -12.08 30.80
N HIS A 729 -31.01 -11.88 29.62
CA HIS A 729 -32.20 -11.06 29.45
C HIS A 729 -33.45 -11.58 30.17
N TYR A 730 -33.55 -12.88 30.41
CA TYR A 730 -34.66 -13.47 31.15
C TYR A 730 -34.70 -13.02 32.62
N PHE A 731 -33.54 -12.72 33.21
CA PHE A 731 -33.42 -12.31 34.62
C PHE A 731 -33.44 -10.79 34.81
N GLU A 732 -33.64 -10.00 33.75
CA GLU A 732 -33.55 -8.54 33.81
C GLU A 732 -34.80 -7.87 34.38
N ASP A 733 -36.00 -8.42 34.15
CA ASP A 733 -37.26 -7.82 34.59
C ASP A 733 -38.24 -8.86 35.13
N ASP A 734 -38.51 -8.79 36.43
CA ASP A 734 -39.43 -9.69 37.11
C ASP A 734 -40.92 -9.41 36.82
N SER A 735 -41.24 -8.25 36.21
CA SER A 735 -42.62 -7.77 36.02
C SER A 735 -43.28 -8.21 34.71
N VAL A 736 -42.53 -8.79 33.78
CA VAL A 736 -43.04 -9.17 32.46
C VAL A 736 -43.84 -10.47 32.52
N GLU A 737 -45.08 -10.46 32.02
CA GLU A 737 -46.00 -11.61 32.05
C GLU A 737 -45.47 -12.85 31.28
N ASN A 738 -44.80 -12.66 30.14
CA ASN A 738 -44.22 -13.75 29.33
C ASN A 738 -42.68 -13.66 29.25
N ARG A 739 -42.00 -13.92 30.36
CA ARG A 739 -40.51 -13.91 30.41
C ARG A 739 -39.84 -14.88 29.45
N ASN A 740 -40.52 -15.98 29.10
CA ASN A 740 -39.98 -16.97 28.15
C ASN A 740 -39.73 -16.38 26.76
N SER A 741 -40.41 -15.28 26.39
CA SER A 741 -40.14 -14.57 25.15
C SER A 741 -38.74 -13.94 25.11
N TYR A 742 -38.08 -13.73 26.25
CA TYR A 742 -36.73 -13.16 26.34
C TYR A 742 -35.62 -14.23 26.29
N LEU A 743 -35.99 -15.50 26.09
CA LEU A 743 -35.04 -16.59 25.92
C LEU A 743 -34.67 -16.76 24.45
N LEU A 744 -33.40 -17.03 24.19
CA LEU A 744 -32.96 -17.35 22.85
C LEU A 744 -33.30 -18.83 22.56
N GLN A 745 -34.37 -19.06 21.78
CA GLN A 745 -34.91 -20.41 21.55
C GLN A 745 -34.83 -20.81 20.07
N PRO A 746 -34.63 -22.11 19.77
CA PRO A 746 -34.74 -22.59 18.41
C PRO A 746 -36.20 -22.68 17.95
N HIS A 747 -36.47 -22.35 16.69
CA HIS A 747 -37.79 -22.52 16.09
C HIS A 747 -37.91 -23.84 15.31
N ALA A 748 -39.14 -24.26 14.99
CA ALA A 748 -39.42 -25.57 14.40
C ALA A 748 -38.65 -25.83 13.10
N ALA A 749 -38.59 -24.85 12.20
CA ALA A 749 -37.83 -24.96 10.94
C ALA A 749 -36.33 -25.24 11.14
N GLN A 750 -35.68 -24.67 12.17
CA GLN A 750 -34.27 -24.96 12.48
C GLN A 750 -34.10 -26.41 12.93
N ILE A 751 -34.95 -26.89 13.83
CA ILE A 751 -34.87 -28.25 14.35
C ILE A 751 -35.12 -29.29 13.25
N ILE A 752 -36.14 -29.06 12.42
CA ILE A 752 -36.41 -29.93 11.28
C ILE A 752 -35.26 -29.93 10.27
N SER A 753 -34.62 -28.78 10.03
CA SER A 753 -33.41 -28.71 9.20
C SER A 753 -32.28 -29.59 9.77
N ILE A 754 -32.00 -29.49 11.08
CA ILE A 754 -30.99 -30.31 11.77
C ILE A 754 -31.32 -31.80 11.64
N PHE A 755 -32.58 -32.16 11.84
CA PHE A 755 -33.03 -33.56 11.76
C PHE A 755 -32.89 -34.13 10.36
N ARG A 756 -33.17 -33.32 9.34
CA ARG A 756 -33.00 -33.67 7.94
C ARG A 756 -31.53 -33.81 7.56
N MET A 757 -30.67 -32.91 8.03
CA MET A 757 -29.22 -33.06 7.84
C MET A 757 -28.73 -34.35 8.49
N LEU A 758 -29.13 -34.65 9.73
CA LEU A 758 -28.65 -35.82 10.44
C LEU A 758 -29.39 -37.13 10.10
N GLY A 759 -30.31 -37.10 9.12
CA GLY A 759 -31.02 -38.28 8.62
C GLY A 759 -31.95 -38.94 9.63
N ILE A 760 -32.58 -38.19 10.54
CA ILE A 760 -33.40 -38.74 11.62
C ILE A 760 -34.65 -39.47 11.10
N ASP A 761 -35.19 -39.02 9.98
CA ASP A 761 -36.33 -39.64 9.29
C ASP A 761 -35.93 -40.71 8.27
N ASP A 762 -34.63 -40.95 8.08
CA ASP A 762 -34.13 -42.00 7.21
C ASP A 762 -34.18 -43.38 7.89
N THR A 763 -34.28 -44.42 7.05
CA THR A 763 -34.18 -45.83 7.41
C THR A 763 -32.78 -46.39 7.15
N LYS A 764 -31.94 -45.74 6.33
CA LYS A 764 -30.56 -46.17 6.05
C LYS A 764 -29.69 -46.12 7.31
N GLU A 765 -28.85 -47.15 7.53
CA GLU A 765 -27.84 -47.20 8.60
C GLU A 765 -26.52 -46.53 8.22
N GLN A 766 -26.62 -45.37 7.56
CA GLN A 766 -25.49 -44.54 7.18
C GLN A 766 -25.92 -43.07 7.19
N LEU A 767 -25.01 -42.18 7.59
CA LEU A 767 -25.22 -40.74 7.42
C LEU A 767 -25.19 -40.41 5.92
N SER A 768 -26.17 -39.66 5.45
CA SER A 768 -26.27 -39.25 4.04
C SER A 768 -25.91 -37.79 3.88
N ASN A 769 -25.19 -37.45 2.82
CA ASN A 769 -24.98 -36.07 2.41
C ASN A 769 -26.33 -35.40 2.05
N ASN A 770 -26.60 -34.22 2.60
CA ASN A 770 -27.87 -33.52 2.42
C ASN A 770 -27.66 -31.99 2.38
N ILE A 771 -28.40 -31.31 1.53
CA ILE A 771 -28.44 -29.84 1.47
C ILE A 771 -29.84 -29.35 1.82
N ILE A 772 -29.92 -28.35 2.72
CA ILE A 772 -31.17 -27.75 3.14
C ILE A 772 -31.28 -26.32 2.62
N GLN A 773 -32.39 -25.99 1.96
CA GLN A 773 -32.75 -24.61 1.68
C GLN A 773 -33.50 -24.01 2.87
N ILE A 774 -33.00 -22.88 3.38
CA ILE A 774 -33.66 -22.11 4.43
C ILE A 774 -33.53 -20.61 4.12
N GLY A 775 -34.60 -19.86 4.38
CA GLY A 775 -34.69 -18.44 4.04
C GLY A 775 -33.61 -17.58 4.70
N THR A 776 -33.25 -16.47 4.06
CA THR A 776 -32.31 -15.51 4.63
C THR A 776 -32.89 -14.88 5.89
N GLY A 777 -32.12 -14.85 6.98
CA GLY A 777 -32.56 -14.32 8.27
C GLY A 777 -33.32 -15.32 9.16
N GLU A 778 -33.38 -16.60 8.79
CA GLU A 778 -34.04 -17.67 9.58
C GLU A 778 -33.06 -18.51 10.43
N GLY A 779 -31.79 -18.11 10.50
CA GLY A 779 -30.81 -18.71 11.40
C GLY A 779 -30.03 -19.91 10.85
N LYS A 780 -29.52 -19.81 9.61
CA LYS A 780 -28.56 -20.78 9.02
C LYS A 780 -27.39 -21.09 9.96
N SER A 781 -26.80 -20.03 10.52
CA SER A 781 -25.70 -20.11 11.47
C SER A 781 -26.05 -20.91 12.74
N VAL A 782 -27.31 -20.83 13.20
CA VAL A 782 -27.78 -21.61 14.37
C VAL A 782 -27.85 -23.09 14.03
N ILE A 783 -28.34 -23.44 12.83
CA ILE A 783 -28.38 -24.82 12.34
C ILE A 783 -26.96 -25.39 12.25
N LEU A 784 -26.05 -24.67 11.58
CA LEU A 784 -24.66 -25.11 11.40
C LEU A 784 -23.92 -25.25 12.74
N GLY A 785 -24.07 -24.30 13.66
CA GLY A 785 -23.47 -24.37 14.99
C GLY A 785 -23.97 -25.56 15.81
N ALA A 786 -25.27 -25.85 15.76
CA ALA A 786 -25.86 -27.00 16.44
C ALA A 786 -25.44 -28.34 15.80
N VAL A 787 -25.47 -28.44 14.47
CA VAL A 787 -25.01 -29.65 13.74
C VAL A 787 -23.53 -29.90 14.01
N ALA A 788 -22.69 -28.87 13.96
CA ALA A 788 -21.27 -28.99 14.28
C ALA A 788 -21.06 -29.48 15.72
N SER A 789 -21.83 -28.97 16.69
CA SER A 789 -21.78 -29.44 18.08
C SER A 789 -22.14 -30.92 18.21
N ILE A 790 -23.24 -31.34 17.58
CA ILE A 790 -23.71 -32.73 17.60
C ILE A 790 -22.66 -33.66 17.00
N LEU A 791 -22.17 -33.34 15.79
CA LEU A 791 -21.19 -34.16 15.08
C LEU A 791 -19.85 -34.23 15.83
N ALA A 792 -19.38 -33.12 16.38
CA ALA A 792 -18.13 -33.10 17.15
C ALA A 792 -18.24 -33.92 18.45
N LEU A 793 -19.39 -33.93 19.13
CA LEU A 793 -19.64 -34.81 20.27
C LEU A 793 -19.76 -36.29 19.86
N LEU A 794 -20.28 -36.56 18.65
CA LEU A 794 -20.45 -37.91 18.12
C LEU A 794 -19.19 -38.53 17.51
N GLY A 795 -18.04 -37.87 17.52
CA GLY A 795 -16.79 -38.50 17.02
C GLY A 795 -16.15 -37.85 15.80
N PHE A 796 -16.70 -36.77 15.25
CA PHE A 796 -16.23 -36.18 13.99
C PHE A 796 -15.37 -34.93 14.19
N ASP A 797 -14.46 -34.66 13.25
CA ASP A 797 -13.88 -33.33 13.07
C ASP A 797 -14.72 -32.57 12.03
N VAL A 798 -15.20 -31.39 12.38
CA VAL A 798 -16.17 -30.63 11.58
C VAL A 798 -15.53 -29.36 11.04
N CYS A 799 -15.58 -29.18 9.73
CA CYS A 799 -15.18 -27.95 9.06
C CYS A 799 -16.43 -27.23 8.55
N CYS A 800 -16.69 -26.03 9.09
CA CYS A 800 -17.73 -25.13 8.61
C CYS A 800 -17.10 -24.15 7.61
N ALA A 801 -17.39 -24.34 6.33
CA ALA A 801 -16.93 -23.48 5.25
C ALA A 801 -17.99 -22.40 4.96
N CYS A 802 -17.56 -21.15 5.00
CA CYS A 802 -18.35 -20.01 4.54
C CYS A 802 -17.60 -19.32 3.39
N TYR A 803 -18.24 -18.42 2.68
CA TYR A 803 -17.59 -17.64 1.62
C TYR A 803 -16.98 -16.33 2.13
N SER A 804 -17.38 -15.86 3.31
CA SER A 804 -16.92 -14.60 3.91
C SER A 804 -16.22 -14.84 5.23
N GLU A 805 -15.03 -14.25 5.38
CA GLU A 805 -14.25 -14.32 6.63
C GLU A 805 -14.99 -13.66 7.79
N TYR A 806 -15.63 -12.52 7.55
CA TYR A 806 -16.41 -11.81 8.56
C TYR A 806 -17.57 -12.66 9.09
N LEU A 807 -18.37 -13.24 8.19
CA LEU A 807 -19.50 -14.11 8.55
C LEU A 807 -19.03 -15.35 9.29
N SER A 808 -17.97 -15.99 8.81
CA SER A 808 -17.36 -17.15 9.46
C SER A 808 -16.92 -16.85 10.90
N GLN A 809 -16.30 -15.69 11.16
CA GLN A 809 -15.86 -15.31 12.51
C GLN A 809 -17.04 -14.95 13.41
N ARG A 810 -18.06 -14.27 12.88
CA ARG A 810 -19.29 -13.94 13.61
C ARG A 810 -19.96 -15.21 14.13
N ASP A 811 -20.13 -16.20 13.26
CA ASP A 811 -20.84 -17.45 13.57
C ASP A 811 -20.05 -18.30 14.57
N TYR A 812 -18.72 -18.38 14.40
CA TYR A 812 -17.85 -19.04 15.38
C TYR A 812 -17.93 -18.39 16.77
N LYS A 813 -17.87 -17.04 16.84
CA LYS A 813 -17.97 -16.30 18.11
C LYS A 813 -19.32 -16.51 18.80
N ALA A 814 -20.40 -16.70 18.06
CA ALA A 814 -21.73 -16.96 18.63
C ALA A 814 -21.81 -18.32 19.34
N PHE A 815 -20.97 -19.29 18.98
CA PHE A 815 -21.02 -20.65 19.53
C PHE A 815 -19.76 -21.07 20.32
N ILE A 816 -18.68 -20.29 20.32
CA ILE A 816 -17.42 -20.66 20.98
C ILE A 816 -17.56 -20.93 22.48
N SER A 817 -18.44 -20.20 23.18
CA SER A 817 -18.74 -20.44 24.59
C SER A 817 -19.28 -21.85 24.81
N LEU A 818 -20.26 -22.25 23.99
CA LEU A 818 -20.83 -23.59 23.99
C LEU A 818 -19.79 -24.65 23.64
N PHE A 819 -18.99 -24.43 22.59
CA PHE A 819 -17.95 -25.36 22.16
C PHE A 819 -16.90 -25.59 23.26
N ASN A 820 -16.49 -24.53 23.96
CA ASN A 820 -15.54 -24.63 25.06
C ASN A 820 -16.13 -25.36 26.27
N SER A 821 -17.38 -25.06 26.66
CA SER A 821 -18.06 -25.78 27.74
C SER A 821 -18.17 -27.28 27.46
N LEU A 822 -18.47 -27.64 26.20
CA LEU A 822 -18.55 -29.02 25.76
C LEU A 822 -17.17 -29.66 25.50
N GLY A 823 -16.08 -28.88 25.47
CA GLY A 823 -14.72 -29.37 25.21
C GLY A 823 -14.52 -29.86 23.77
N ILE A 824 -15.25 -29.29 22.81
CA ILE A 824 -15.26 -29.70 21.39
C ILE A 824 -14.66 -28.66 20.44
N SER A 825 -14.18 -27.52 20.95
CA SER A 825 -13.68 -26.42 20.11
C SER A 825 -12.48 -26.80 19.25
N SER A 826 -11.61 -27.71 19.70
CA SER A 826 -10.50 -28.25 18.90
C SER A 826 -10.92 -29.12 17.72
N HIS A 827 -12.20 -29.54 17.68
CA HIS A 827 -12.76 -30.42 16.65
C HIS A 827 -13.69 -29.68 15.69
N ILE A 828 -13.85 -28.36 15.84
CA ILE A 828 -14.72 -27.54 15.01
C ILE A 828 -13.89 -26.39 14.44
N GLN A 829 -13.75 -26.37 13.12
CA GLN A 829 -13.04 -25.32 12.40
C GLN A 829 -14.03 -24.49 11.60
N TYR A 830 -14.00 -23.17 11.77
CA TYR A 830 -14.70 -22.22 10.91
C TYR A 830 -13.69 -21.52 10.01
N GLY A 831 -14.02 -21.33 8.73
CA GLY A 831 -13.20 -20.54 7.83
C GLY A 831 -13.79 -20.41 6.43
N THR A 832 -13.08 -19.67 5.57
CA THR A 832 -13.39 -19.64 4.14
C THR A 832 -12.94 -20.91 3.43
N PHE A 833 -13.44 -21.18 2.22
CA PHE A 833 -12.89 -22.25 1.36
C PHE A 833 -11.38 -22.13 1.15
N ASN A 834 -10.86 -20.90 1.05
CA ASN A 834 -9.41 -20.63 1.00
C ASN A 834 -8.69 -21.12 2.25
N LYS A 835 -9.19 -20.74 3.44
CA LYS A 835 -8.60 -21.18 4.71
C LYS A 835 -8.71 -22.68 4.93
N LEU A 836 -9.81 -23.26 4.48
CA LEU A 836 -10.02 -24.71 4.55
C LEU A 836 -9.00 -25.45 3.69
N CYS A 837 -8.82 -25.04 2.44
CA CYS A 837 -7.82 -25.62 1.56
C CYS A 837 -6.40 -25.40 2.08
N GLU A 838 -6.09 -24.20 2.59
CA GLU A 838 -4.81 -23.93 3.25
C GLU A 838 -4.57 -24.89 4.42
N HIS A 839 -5.57 -25.14 5.25
CA HIS A 839 -5.43 -26.08 6.37
C HIS A 839 -5.19 -27.51 5.88
N ILE A 840 -5.98 -27.98 4.91
CA ILE A 840 -5.89 -29.34 4.35
C ILE A 840 -4.52 -29.59 3.70
N VAL A 841 -4.07 -28.66 2.85
CA VAL A 841 -2.79 -28.77 2.15
C VAL A 841 -1.61 -28.82 3.13
N ASN A 842 -1.71 -28.09 4.24
CA ASN A 842 -0.64 -28.00 5.24
C ASN A 842 -0.82 -28.96 6.44
N GLU A 843 -1.76 -29.91 6.38
CA GLU A 843 -2.02 -30.87 7.48
C GLU A 843 -0.79 -31.65 7.92
N ASN A 844 0.10 -31.94 6.98
CA ASN A 844 1.32 -32.70 7.23
C ASN A 844 2.57 -31.80 7.30
N GLY A 845 2.41 -30.47 7.44
CA GLY A 845 3.50 -29.50 7.44
C GLY A 845 3.29 -28.38 6.43
N ASP A 846 3.90 -27.22 6.69
CA ASP A 846 3.78 -26.03 5.83
C ASP A 846 4.53 -26.24 4.49
N ILE A 847 3.77 -26.40 3.41
CA ILE A 847 4.31 -26.66 2.07
C ILE A 847 5.21 -25.52 1.58
N ARG A 848 4.95 -24.28 2.00
CA ARG A 848 5.78 -23.13 1.61
C ARG A 848 7.15 -23.20 2.26
N GLN A 849 7.19 -23.54 3.55
CA GLN A 849 8.45 -23.71 4.27
C GLN A 849 9.27 -24.86 3.70
N VAL A 850 8.61 -25.98 3.35
CA VAL A 850 9.29 -27.14 2.76
C VAL A 850 9.90 -26.78 1.40
N VAL A 851 9.14 -26.12 0.52
CA VAL A 851 9.62 -25.71 -0.81
C VAL A 851 10.70 -24.62 -0.70
N GLU A 852 10.54 -23.66 0.20
CA GLU A 852 11.55 -22.62 0.44
C GLU A 852 12.90 -23.21 0.84
N GLN A 853 12.88 -24.12 1.82
CA GLN A 853 14.09 -24.79 2.29
C GLN A 853 14.69 -25.71 1.23
N LEU A 854 13.88 -26.41 0.43
CA LEU A 854 14.36 -27.20 -0.70
C LEU A 854 15.14 -26.34 -1.70
N ILE A 855 14.66 -25.12 -1.97
CA ILE A 855 15.30 -24.21 -2.93
C ILE A 855 16.53 -23.53 -2.33
N LEU A 856 16.46 -23.05 -1.09
CA LEU A 856 17.52 -22.27 -0.46
C LEU A 856 18.65 -23.12 0.14
N LYS A 857 18.31 -24.26 0.75
CA LYS A 857 19.25 -25.10 1.53
C LYS A 857 19.62 -26.41 0.84
N ASP A 858 18.95 -26.74 -0.27
CA ASP A 858 19.24 -27.92 -1.08
C ASP A 858 19.23 -29.23 -0.26
N SER A 859 18.36 -29.29 0.76
CA SER A 859 18.25 -30.41 1.69
C SER A 859 16.85 -31.02 1.62
N ASN A 860 16.81 -32.36 1.56
CA ASN A 860 15.58 -33.13 1.72
C ASN A 860 15.13 -33.05 3.18
N ILE A 861 13.98 -32.41 3.43
CA ILE A 861 13.36 -32.42 4.75
C ILE A 861 12.60 -33.72 4.91
N ALA A 862 13.08 -34.57 5.82
CA ALA A 862 12.27 -35.67 6.32
C ALA A 862 11.15 -35.07 7.19
N VAL A 863 9.94 -35.00 6.64
CA VAL A 863 8.76 -34.67 7.43
C VAL A 863 8.41 -35.90 8.27
N GLU A 864 8.67 -35.84 9.58
CA GLU A 864 8.24 -36.88 10.50
C GLU A 864 6.71 -36.99 10.48
N LYS A 865 6.19 -38.11 9.95
CA LYS A 865 4.76 -38.41 9.98
C LYS A 865 4.37 -38.81 11.40
N ALA A 866 3.85 -37.87 12.18
CA ALA A 866 3.16 -38.22 13.42
C ALA A 866 1.94 -39.10 13.09
N LYS A 867 1.92 -40.34 13.61
CA LYS A 867 0.74 -41.22 13.58
C LYS A 867 -0.31 -40.70 14.56
N ILE A 868 -1.08 -39.69 14.15
CA ILE A 868 -2.29 -39.27 14.88
C ILE A 868 -3.46 -40.11 14.37
N ILE A 869 -4.18 -40.76 15.28
CA ILE A 869 -5.46 -41.41 14.97
C ILE A 869 -6.45 -40.29 14.58
N LYS A 870 -6.78 -40.16 13.29
CA LYS A 870 -7.64 -39.09 12.78
C LYS A 870 -9.13 -39.45 12.91
N ARG A 871 -9.93 -38.53 13.49
CA ARG A 871 -11.40 -38.60 13.41
C ARG A 871 -11.85 -38.43 11.95
N PRO A 872 -12.97 -39.03 11.54
CA PRO A 872 -13.56 -38.75 10.22
C PRO A 872 -13.94 -37.27 10.11
N LYS A 873 -13.64 -36.66 8.96
CA LYS A 873 -13.90 -35.24 8.69
C LYS A 873 -15.24 -35.02 7.99
N ILE A 874 -15.98 -34.00 8.42
CA ILE A 874 -17.23 -33.55 7.79
C ILE A 874 -17.08 -32.10 7.35
N LEU A 875 -17.55 -31.81 6.14
CA LEU A 875 -17.67 -30.45 5.62
C LEU A 875 -19.13 -29.99 5.72
N LEU A 876 -19.34 -28.89 6.43
CA LEU A 876 -20.60 -28.16 6.48
C LEU A 876 -20.44 -26.86 5.68
N ILE A 877 -21.19 -26.71 4.59
CA ILE A 877 -21.10 -25.55 3.69
C ILE A 877 -22.24 -24.58 3.99
N ASP A 878 -21.88 -23.33 4.27
CA ASP A 878 -22.80 -22.19 4.28
C ASP A 878 -22.88 -21.56 2.89
N GLU A 879 -24.09 -21.33 2.39
CA GLU A 879 -24.40 -20.90 1.03
C GLU A 879 -23.78 -21.82 -0.03
N VAL A 880 -24.31 -23.04 -0.12
CA VAL A 880 -23.86 -24.09 -1.06
C VAL A 880 -23.79 -23.63 -2.53
N ASP A 881 -24.65 -22.70 -2.95
CA ASP A 881 -24.60 -22.07 -4.27
C ASP A 881 -23.27 -21.39 -4.56
N VAL A 882 -22.62 -20.83 -3.54
CA VAL A 882 -21.31 -20.18 -3.69
C VAL A 882 -20.21 -21.16 -4.01
N PHE A 883 -20.32 -22.38 -3.51
CA PHE A 883 -19.32 -23.40 -3.78
C PHE A 883 -19.14 -23.63 -5.29
N PHE A 884 -20.22 -23.47 -6.09
CA PHE A 884 -20.22 -23.61 -7.55
C PHE A 884 -19.75 -22.38 -8.32
N SER A 885 -19.42 -21.28 -7.63
CA SER A 885 -18.92 -20.09 -8.33
C SER A 885 -17.59 -20.38 -9.03
N ARG A 886 -17.30 -19.56 -10.06
CA ARG A 886 -16.01 -19.61 -10.77
C ARG A 886 -14.81 -19.45 -9.84
N ASP A 887 -14.96 -18.73 -8.73
CA ASP A 887 -13.87 -18.49 -7.77
C ASP A 887 -13.47 -19.73 -6.98
N PHE A 888 -14.39 -20.69 -6.82
CA PHE A 888 -14.16 -21.91 -6.06
C PHE A 888 -14.20 -23.14 -6.96
N TYR A 889 -15.37 -23.57 -7.44
CA TYR A 889 -15.49 -24.81 -8.23
C TYR A 889 -14.63 -24.80 -9.50
N GLY A 890 -14.56 -23.65 -10.18
CA GLY A 890 -13.78 -23.45 -11.40
C GLY A 890 -12.30 -23.11 -11.18
N ASN A 891 -11.83 -23.07 -9.93
CA ASN A 891 -10.51 -22.53 -9.60
C ASN A 891 -9.67 -23.47 -8.73
N VAL A 892 -8.42 -23.07 -8.52
CA VAL A 892 -7.44 -23.79 -7.72
C VAL A 892 -6.86 -22.89 -6.64
N TYR A 893 -6.60 -23.49 -5.47
CA TYR A 893 -5.76 -22.90 -4.45
C TYR A 893 -4.29 -23.13 -4.82
N THR A 894 -3.54 -22.06 -5.01
CA THR A 894 -2.12 -22.11 -5.41
C THR A 894 -1.25 -21.46 -4.33
N PRO A 895 -0.81 -22.21 -3.30
CA PRO A 895 0.18 -21.69 -2.37
C PRO A 895 1.48 -21.42 -3.11
N ALA A 896 2.12 -20.29 -2.81
CA ALA A 896 3.39 -19.92 -3.43
C ALA A 896 4.40 -19.44 -2.38
N VAL A 897 5.67 -19.78 -2.59
CA VAL A 897 6.80 -19.21 -1.87
C VAL A 897 7.30 -17.96 -2.61
N SER A 898 7.71 -16.95 -1.84
CA SER A 898 8.33 -15.74 -2.38
C SER A 898 9.84 -15.79 -2.19
N LEU A 899 10.60 -15.99 -3.28
CA LEU A 899 12.05 -15.87 -3.24
C LEU A 899 12.46 -14.40 -3.25
N LYS A 900 12.99 -13.95 -2.11
CA LYS A 900 13.46 -12.58 -1.91
C LYS A 900 14.97 -12.61 -1.67
N GLU A 901 15.73 -12.30 -2.71
CA GLU A 901 17.19 -12.23 -2.68
C GLU A 901 17.66 -11.00 -3.48
N PRO A 902 18.80 -10.37 -3.14
CA PRO A 902 19.29 -9.20 -3.87
C PRO A 902 19.48 -9.45 -5.37
N THR A 903 19.88 -10.66 -5.76
CA THR A 903 20.04 -11.04 -7.17
C THR A 903 18.70 -11.11 -7.92
N VAL A 904 17.63 -11.49 -7.23
CA VAL A 904 16.25 -11.45 -7.76
C VAL A 904 15.81 -10.00 -7.94
N THR A 905 16.06 -9.15 -6.94
CA THR A 905 15.73 -7.72 -7.03
C THR A 905 16.39 -7.08 -8.25
N SER A 906 17.70 -7.27 -8.44
CA SER A 906 18.42 -6.74 -9.60
C SER A 906 17.84 -7.22 -10.94
N LEU A 907 17.46 -8.50 -11.04
CA LEU A 907 16.86 -9.04 -12.26
C LEU A 907 15.49 -8.41 -12.56
N VAL A 908 14.62 -8.27 -11.56
CA VAL A 908 13.30 -7.66 -11.75
C VAL A 908 13.43 -6.17 -12.05
N ASP A 909 14.31 -5.45 -11.35
CA ASP A 909 14.61 -4.03 -11.61
C ASP A 909 15.05 -3.81 -13.06
N TYR A 910 15.91 -4.70 -13.57
CA TYR A 910 16.35 -4.67 -14.97
C TYR A 910 15.18 -4.84 -15.94
N ILE A 911 14.32 -5.85 -15.71
CA ILE A 911 13.14 -6.11 -16.56
C ILE A 911 12.21 -4.89 -16.58
N TRP A 912 11.94 -4.29 -15.41
CA TRP A 912 11.10 -3.10 -15.33
C TRP A 912 11.72 -1.90 -16.06
N THR A 913 13.02 -1.65 -15.85
CA THR A 913 13.73 -0.51 -16.46
C THR A 913 13.79 -0.64 -17.98
N GLN A 914 13.96 -1.86 -18.50
CA GLN A 914 14.06 -2.16 -19.93
C GLN A 914 12.72 -2.57 -20.57
N ARG A 915 11.58 -2.40 -19.89
CA ARG A 915 10.27 -2.85 -20.40
C ARG A 915 9.89 -2.28 -21.78
N LYS A 916 10.36 -1.05 -22.08
CA LYS A 916 10.08 -0.37 -23.38
C LYS A 916 10.93 -0.92 -24.54
N SER A 917 11.99 -1.66 -24.26
CA SER A 917 12.96 -2.14 -25.25
C SER A 917 12.71 -3.62 -25.61
N ASN A 918 11.53 -3.94 -26.16
CA ASN A 918 11.12 -5.25 -26.70
C ASN A 918 11.98 -6.45 -26.21
N LEU A 919 11.86 -6.73 -24.91
CA LEU A 919 12.67 -7.71 -24.19
C LEU A 919 12.27 -9.13 -24.59
N THR A 920 13.27 -10.00 -24.74
CA THR A 920 13.06 -11.43 -24.95
C THR A 920 13.90 -12.21 -23.96
N LEU A 921 13.52 -13.47 -23.69
CA LEU A 921 14.27 -14.33 -22.77
C LEU A 921 15.75 -14.46 -23.17
N ASN A 922 16.05 -14.55 -24.47
CA ASN A 922 17.43 -14.65 -24.97
C ASN A 922 18.25 -13.41 -24.62
N LYS A 923 17.68 -12.21 -24.81
CA LYS A 923 18.34 -10.95 -24.43
C LYS A 923 18.60 -10.89 -22.92
N ILE A 924 17.65 -11.37 -22.10
CA ILE A 924 17.82 -11.41 -20.65
C ILE A 924 18.90 -12.41 -20.25
N LYS A 925 19.02 -13.56 -20.91
CA LYS A 925 20.07 -14.55 -20.63
C LYS A 925 21.49 -14.01 -20.77
N ASP A 926 21.68 -13.06 -21.69
CA ASP A 926 22.99 -12.42 -21.93
C ASP A 926 23.37 -11.40 -20.83
N THR A 927 22.42 -11.00 -19.99
CA THR A 927 22.63 -9.98 -18.94
C THR A 927 23.43 -10.50 -17.76
N HIS A 928 24.06 -9.59 -17.00
CA HIS A 928 24.75 -9.98 -15.77
C HIS A 928 23.76 -10.31 -14.65
N GLU A 929 22.57 -9.70 -14.66
CA GLU A 929 21.52 -9.86 -13.63
C GLU A 929 20.98 -11.29 -13.66
N TYR A 930 20.69 -11.80 -14.86
CA TYR A 930 20.29 -13.19 -15.05
C TYR A 930 21.37 -14.17 -14.57
N ARG A 931 22.63 -13.96 -14.98
CA ARG A 931 23.76 -14.82 -14.61
C ARG A 931 24.00 -14.85 -13.10
N ASN A 932 23.87 -13.71 -12.42
CA ASN A 932 23.99 -13.62 -10.96
C ASN A 932 22.82 -14.34 -10.27
N CYS A 933 21.60 -14.19 -10.77
CA CYS A 933 20.44 -14.89 -10.24
C CYS A 933 20.58 -16.41 -10.41
N CYS A 934 21.02 -16.89 -11.57
CA CYS A 934 21.20 -18.33 -11.81
C CYS A 934 22.35 -18.92 -11.01
N THR A 935 23.45 -18.16 -10.82
CA THR A 935 24.55 -18.57 -9.92
C THR A 935 24.07 -18.78 -8.48
N ARG A 936 23.12 -17.95 -8.00
CA ARG A 936 22.53 -18.09 -6.66
C ARG A 936 21.64 -19.33 -6.52
N PHE A 937 21.02 -19.77 -7.62
CA PHE A 937 20.06 -20.88 -7.66
C PHE A 937 20.41 -21.89 -8.78
N PRO A 938 21.58 -22.53 -8.73
CA PRO A 938 22.14 -23.26 -9.87
C PRO A 938 21.30 -24.47 -10.30
N LYS A 939 20.56 -25.11 -9.37
CA LYS A 939 19.68 -26.25 -9.66
C LYS A 939 18.30 -25.85 -10.19
N TRP A 940 17.95 -24.56 -10.12
CA TRP A 940 16.60 -24.06 -10.39
C TRP A 940 16.57 -23.07 -11.57
N GLU A 941 17.60 -23.09 -12.43
CA GLU A 941 17.71 -22.19 -13.58
C GLU A 941 16.47 -22.26 -14.49
N LEU A 942 15.99 -23.47 -14.82
CA LEU A 942 14.79 -23.64 -15.66
C LEU A 942 13.55 -22.97 -15.05
N LEU A 943 13.39 -23.07 -13.74
CA LEU A 943 12.27 -22.46 -13.03
C LEU A 943 12.36 -20.92 -13.05
N ILE A 944 13.56 -20.38 -12.92
CA ILE A 944 13.82 -18.94 -13.09
C ILE A 944 13.52 -18.50 -14.52
N GLN A 945 13.87 -19.30 -15.54
CA GLN A 945 13.55 -19.00 -16.93
C GLN A 945 12.04 -18.94 -17.19
N GLU A 946 11.25 -19.87 -16.64
CA GLU A 946 9.78 -19.81 -16.75
C GLU A 946 9.20 -18.58 -16.04
N ALA A 947 9.67 -18.28 -14.83
CA ALA A 947 9.28 -17.06 -14.11
C ALA A 947 9.57 -15.78 -14.93
N ILE A 948 10.71 -15.71 -15.63
CA ILE A 948 11.05 -14.59 -16.50
C ILE A 948 10.09 -14.49 -17.69
N LYS A 949 9.65 -15.62 -18.28
CA LYS A 949 8.68 -15.58 -19.38
C LYS A 949 7.35 -14.99 -18.92
N ASP A 950 6.86 -15.40 -17.75
CA ASP A 950 5.64 -14.85 -17.16
C ASP A 950 5.82 -13.35 -16.85
N MET A 951 6.98 -12.95 -16.31
CA MET A 951 7.30 -11.54 -16.09
C MET A 951 7.31 -10.72 -17.39
N LEU A 952 7.89 -11.25 -18.47
CA LEU A 952 7.94 -10.58 -19.77
C LEU A 952 6.54 -10.38 -20.38
N PHE A 953 5.63 -11.32 -20.15
CA PHE A 953 4.23 -11.17 -20.56
C PHE A 953 3.52 -10.13 -19.68
N ASP A 954 3.66 -10.24 -18.36
CA ASP A 954 2.93 -9.40 -17.40
C ASP A 954 3.45 -7.95 -17.36
N VAL A 955 4.74 -7.69 -17.58
CA VAL A 955 5.30 -6.32 -17.60
C VAL A 955 4.68 -5.46 -18.69
N ASN A 956 4.18 -6.10 -19.76
CA ASN A 956 3.51 -5.42 -20.88
C ASN A 956 1.99 -5.38 -20.71
N ASN A 957 1.42 -6.16 -19.78
CA ASN A 957 -0.03 -6.33 -19.62
C ASN A 957 -0.50 -6.07 -18.18
N PHE A 958 0.32 -5.48 -17.31
CA PHE A 958 -0.01 -5.33 -15.90
C PHE A 958 -1.21 -4.40 -15.68
N GLU A 959 -1.53 -3.47 -16.59
CA GLU A 959 -2.72 -2.61 -16.47
C GLU A 959 -4.03 -3.35 -16.76
N SER A 960 -3.98 -4.59 -17.29
CA SER A 960 -5.18 -5.35 -17.69
C SER A 960 -6.00 -5.93 -16.53
N HIS A 961 -5.51 -5.84 -15.29
CA HIS A 961 -6.21 -6.34 -14.11
C HIS A 961 -6.59 -5.18 -13.19
N ASN A 962 -7.81 -5.24 -12.65
CA ASN A 962 -8.31 -4.19 -11.76
C ASN A 962 -7.73 -4.37 -10.35
N TYR A 963 -7.11 -3.32 -9.81
CA TYR A 963 -6.58 -3.30 -8.45
C TYR A 963 -6.88 -1.97 -7.77
N VAL A 964 -6.88 -1.98 -6.43
CA VAL A 964 -7.09 -0.81 -5.59
C VAL A 964 -5.85 -0.55 -4.75
N ILE A 965 -5.42 0.70 -4.68
CA ILE A 965 -4.31 1.12 -3.82
C ILE A 965 -4.87 1.66 -2.52
N LYS A 966 -4.46 1.05 -1.41
CA LYS A 966 -4.86 1.46 -0.06
C LYS A 966 -3.77 1.10 0.95
N GLU A 967 -3.52 1.99 1.90
CA GLU A 967 -2.54 1.78 2.98
C GLU A 967 -1.16 1.35 2.49
N ASP A 968 -0.66 2.02 1.45
CA ASP A 968 0.65 1.73 0.85
C ASP A 968 0.75 0.30 0.27
N LYS A 969 -0.38 -0.29 -0.13
CA LYS A 969 -0.44 -1.65 -0.70
C LYS A 969 -1.39 -1.71 -1.90
N ILE A 970 -1.15 -2.69 -2.76
CA ILE A 970 -2.06 -3.09 -3.82
C ILE A 970 -2.95 -4.19 -3.26
N GLY A 971 -4.26 -3.97 -3.35
CA GLY A 971 -5.27 -4.94 -2.97
C GLY A 971 -6.28 -5.16 -4.08
N TYR A 972 -7.07 -6.22 -3.93
CA TYR A 972 -8.09 -6.63 -4.88
C TYR A 972 -9.45 -6.60 -4.21
N ILE A 973 -10.47 -6.23 -4.97
CA ILE A 973 -11.84 -6.24 -4.49
C ILE A 973 -12.29 -7.70 -4.40
N GLU A 974 -12.62 -8.15 -3.20
CA GLU A 974 -13.32 -9.39 -2.93
C GLU A 974 -14.59 -9.03 -2.15
N GLN A 975 -15.75 -9.15 -2.81
CA GLN A 975 -17.05 -8.72 -2.29
C GLN A 975 -17.07 -7.22 -1.96
N ASP A 976 -17.40 -6.86 -0.72
CA ASP A 976 -17.43 -5.49 -0.20
C ASP A 976 -16.09 -5.08 0.42
N ASN A 977 -15.03 -5.89 0.33
CA ASN A 977 -13.75 -5.66 0.99
C ASN A 977 -12.57 -5.62 0.01
N ILE A 978 -11.46 -5.03 0.45
CA ILE A 978 -10.18 -5.03 -0.26
C ILE A 978 -9.25 -5.99 0.46
N ILE A 979 -8.81 -7.03 -0.24
CA ILE A 979 -7.89 -8.04 0.26
C ILE A 979 -6.48 -7.82 -0.30
N TYR A 980 -5.45 -8.10 0.51
CA TYR A 980 -4.04 -7.87 0.15
C TYR A 980 -3.23 -9.17 0.03
N ASN A 981 -3.84 -10.32 0.30
CA ASN A 981 -3.21 -11.64 0.24
C ASN A 981 -3.44 -12.37 -1.10
N VAL A 982 -4.18 -11.77 -2.02
CA VAL A 982 -4.37 -12.26 -3.39
C VAL A 982 -3.45 -11.52 -4.34
N VAL A 983 -2.92 -12.24 -5.31
CA VAL A 983 -1.96 -11.72 -6.29
C VAL A 983 -2.26 -12.28 -7.67
N TYR A 984 -2.18 -11.43 -8.69
CA TYR A 984 -2.36 -11.77 -10.09
C TYR A 984 -1.00 -11.87 -10.76
N GLY A 985 -0.36 -13.04 -10.62
CA GLY A 985 0.93 -13.34 -11.24
C GLY A 985 1.99 -12.28 -10.93
N TYR A 986 2.69 -11.83 -11.97
CA TYR A 986 3.63 -10.71 -11.92
C TYR A 986 2.98 -9.37 -12.30
N LYS A 987 1.72 -9.35 -12.74
CA LYS A 987 0.96 -8.10 -12.93
C LYS A 987 0.89 -7.29 -11.63
N THR A 988 0.63 -7.94 -10.50
CA THR A 988 0.66 -7.28 -9.18
C THR A 988 2.05 -6.68 -8.91
N LEU A 989 3.11 -7.43 -9.19
CA LEU A 989 4.49 -6.96 -8.98
C LEU A 989 4.78 -5.70 -9.80
N PHE A 990 4.42 -5.69 -11.08
CA PHE A 990 4.66 -4.52 -11.93
C PHE A 990 3.71 -3.37 -11.67
N ALA A 991 2.50 -3.63 -11.16
CA ALA A 991 1.65 -2.57 -10.63
C ALA A 991 2.30 -1.87 -9.42
N TYR A 992 3.03 -2.60 -8.55
CA TYR A 992 3.80 -1.99 -7.46
C TYR A 992 4.88 -1.04 -8.00
N TYR A 993 5.62 -1.43 -9.05
CA TYR A 993 6.59 -0.54 -9.69
C TYR A 993 5.93 0.69 -10.32
N PHE A 994 4.84 0.50 -11.07
CA PHE A 994 4.13 1.57 -11.75
C PHE A 994 3.56 2.61 -10.78
N GLU A 995 2.91 2.17 -9.70
CA GLU A 995 2.32 3.07 -8.72
C GLU A 995 3.38 3.70 -7.81
N HIS A 996 4.54 3.07 -7.65
CA HIS A 996 5.71 3.68 -7.02
C HIS A 996 6.28 4.83 -7.87
N GLU A 997 6.42 4.65 -9.20
CA GLU A 997 6.81 5.72 -10.13
C GLU A 997 5.82 6.91 -10.08
N LYS A 998 4.54 6.64 -9.81
CA LYS A 998 3.49 7.66 -9.60
C LYS A 998 3.47 8.26 -8.19
N GLY A 999 4.33 7.82 -7.27
CA GLY A 999 4.40 8.28 -5.89
C GLY A 999 3.24 7.84 -5.00
N LYS A 1000 2.44 6.84 -5.42
CA LYS A 1000 1.32 6.31 -4.63
C LYS A 1000 1.70 5.14 -3.72
N ILE A 1001 2.84 4.52 -3.99
CA ILE A 1001 3.45 3.42 -3.23
C ILE A 1001 4.84 3.83 -2.77
N SER A 1002 5.16 3.56 -1.51
CA SER A 1002 6.46 3.82 -0.89
C SER A 1002 7.55 2.90 -1.44
N LYS A 1003 8.80 3.32 -1.26
CA LYS A 1003 9.95 2.50 -1.64
C LYS A 1003 10.04 1.21 -0.82
N GLU A 1004 9.67 1.28 0.46
CA GLU A 1004 9.62 0.16 1.37
C GLU A 1004 8.62 -0.89 0.90
N SER A 1005 7.40 -0.46 0.56
CA SER A 1005 6.35 -1.37 0.09
C SER A 1005 6.67 -2.00 -1.27
N LEU A 1006 7.26 -1.24 -2.20
CA LEU A 1006 7.81 -1.82 -3.43
C LEU A 1006 8.84 -2.90 -3.11
N LYS A 1007 9.84 -2.60 -2.28
CA LYS A 1007 10.91 -3.53 -1.89
C LYS A 1007 10.36 -4.81 -1.25
N ASP A 1008 9.33 -4.71 -0.43
CA ASP A 1008 8.68 -5.85 0.22
C ASP A 1008 7.93 -6.77 -0.77
N ASN A 1009 7.62 -6.30 -1.97
CA ASN A 1009 6.86 -7.05 -2.96
C ASN A 1009 7.71 -7.59 -4.13
N ILE A 1010 8.97 -7.17 -4.24
CA ILE A 1010 9.89 -7.70 -5.26
C ILE A 1010 10.31 -9.13 -4.90
N CYS A 1011 9.80 -10.11 -5.65
CA CYS A 1011 10.17 -11.52 -5.51
C CYS A 1011 9.92 -12.33 -6.79
N ILE A 1012 10.58 -13.48 -6.90
CA ILE A 1012 10.13 -14.56 -7.79
C ILE A 1012 9.16 -15.43 -7.00
N ARG A 1013 7.93 -15.58 -7.51
CA ARG A 1013 6.91 -16.43 -6.88
C ARG A 1013 6.97 -17.82 -7.48
N ILE A 1014 7.15 -18.81 -6.62
CA ILE A 1014 7.19 -20.21 -7.03
C ILE A 1014 5.96 -20.89 -6.47
N LYS A 1015 5.15 -21.43 -7.38
CA LYS A 1015 3.95 -22.19 -7.04
C LYS A 1015 4.36 -23.51 -6.38
N CYS A 1016 3.90 -23.77 -5.17
CA CYS A 1016 4.17 -25.01 -4.42
C CYS A 1016 3.26 -26.17 -4.84
N GLY A 1017 2.33 -25.92 -5.77
CA GLY A 1017 1.28 -26.82 -6.20
C GLY A 1017 0.03 -26.01 -6.58
N SER A 1018 -0.90 -26.64 -7.28
CA SER A 1018 -2.23 -26.08 -7.53
C SER A 1018 -3.25 -27.12 -7.14
N PHE A 1019 -4.13 -26.78 -6.20
CA PHE A 1019 -5.05 -27.70 -5.56
C PHE A 1019 -6.47 -27.28 -5.89
N SER A 1020 -7.22 -28.11 -6.60
CA SER A 1020 -8.61 -27.81 -6.95
C SER A 1020 -9.48 -27.71 -5.70
N TYR A 1021 -10.19 -26.59 -5.50
CA TYR A 1021 -11.15 -26.46 -4.39
C TYR A 1021 -12.23 -27.55 -4.47
N ALA A 1022 -12.65 -27.85 -5.70
CA ALA A 1022 -13.64 -28.87 -5.99
C ALA A 1022 -13.17 -30.27 -5.54
N GLU A 1023 -11.90 -30.62 -5.78
CA GLU A 1023 -11.34 -31.93 -5.40
C GLU A 1023 -10.90 -31.99 -3.94
N THR A 1024 -10.38 -30.91 -3.36
CA THR A 1024 -10.01 -30.84 -1.95
C THR A 1024 -11.21 -31.16 -1.04
N SER A 1025 -12.41 -30.75 -1.47
CA SER A 1025 -13.66 -31.06 -0.77
C SER A 1025 -14.01 -32.56 -0.78
N LEU A 1026 -13.47 -33.36 -1.70
CA LEU A 1026 -13.69 -34.82 -1.75
C LEU A 1026 -12.91 -35.59 -0.67
N GLN A 1027 -12.00 -34.93 0.05
CA GLN A 1027 -11.29 -35.53 1.19
C GLN A 1027 -12.18 -35.68 2.43
N PHE A 1028 -13.31 -34.99 2.46
CA PHE A 1028 -14.29 -35.10 3.54
C PHE A 1028 -15.14 -36.35 3.35
N LYS A 1029 -15.41 -37.04 4.46
CA LYS A 1029 -16.24 -38.25 4.42
C LYS A 1029 -17.70 -37.95 4.12
N TYR A 1030 -18.20 -36.85 4.68
CA TYR A 1030 -19.54 -36.34 4.43
C TYR A 1030 -19.48 -34.85 4.12
N ILE A 1031 -20.34 -34.42 3.19
CA ILE A 1031 -20.48 -33.03 2.75
C ILE A 1031 -21.97 -32.68 2.86
N MET A 1032 -22.27 -31.67 3.65
CA MET A 1032 -23.62 -31.21 3.92
C MET A 1032 -23.64 -29.69 3.88
N GLY A 1033 -24.81 -29.08 3.81
CA GLY A 1033 -24.85 -27.62 3.84
C GLY A 1033 -26.23 -27.02 3.89
N VAL A 1034 -26.23 -25.69 4.00
CA VAL A 1034 -27.42 -24.87 3.99
C VAL A 1034 -27.26 -23.77 2.93
N THR A 1035 -28.35 -23.38 2.27
CA THR A 1035 -28.33 -22.27 1.30
C THR A 1035 -29.69 -21.57 1.28
N GLY A 1036 -29.73 -20.32 0.82
CA GLY A 1036 -30.99 -19.60 0.56
C GLY A 1036 -31.65 -19.94 -0.77
N THR A 1037 -30.91 -20.54 -1.70
CA THR A 1037 -31.20 -20.48 -3.15
C THR A 1037 -31.05 -21.82 -3.85
N LEU A 1038 -31.18 -22.95 -3.15
CA LEU A 1038 -31.06 -24.31 -3.72
C LEU A 1038 -31.91 -24.53 -4.99
N VAL A 1039 -33.12 -23.96 -5.04
CA VAL A 1039 -34.02 -24.04 -6.20
C VAL A 1039 -33.46 -23.38 -7.46
N THR A 1040 -32.50 -22.46 -7.32
CA THR A 1040 -31.89 -21.72 -8.42
C THR A 1040 -30.79 -22.48 -9.13
N LEU A 1041 -30.29 -23.58 -8.55
CA LEU A 1041 -29.25 -24.38 -9.16
C LEU A 1041 -29.73 -24.98 -10.49
N SER A 1042 -28.88 -24.87 -11.51
CA SER A 1042 -29.05 -25.48 -12.82
C SER A 1042 -29.07 -27.01 -12.73
N ASP A 1043 -29.59 -27.66 -13.78
CA ASP A 1043 -29.61 -29.13 -13.84
C ASP A 1043 -28.19 -29.72 -13.88
N LEU A 1044 -27.22 -28.98 -14.43
CA LEU A 1044 -25.81 -29.38 -14.43
C LEU A 1044 -25.21 -29.32 -13.02
N GLU A 1045 -25.44 -28.23 -12.27
CA GLU A 1045 -24.98 -28.13 -10.87
C GLU A 1045 -25.62 -29.22 -10.00
N LYS A 1046 -26.93 -29.46 -10.16
CA LYS A 1046 -27.63 -30.57 -9.49
C LYS A 1046 -27.02 -31.93 -9.86
N ALA A 1047 -26.67 -32.13 -11.13
CA ALA A 1047 -26.01 -33.36 -11.58
C ALA A 1047 -24.61 -33.51 -10.95
N ILE A 1048 -23.84 -32.44 -10.81
CA ILE A 1048 -22.53 -32.44 -10.14
C ILE A 1048 -22.69 -32.75 -8.65
N ILE A 1049 -23.60 -32.07 -7.96
CA ILE A 1049 -23.94 -32.30 -6.54
C ILE A 1049 -24.21 -33.80 -6.28
N LYS A 1050 -25.01 -34.42 -7.16
CA LYS A 1050 -25.37 -35.83 -7.04
C LYS A 1050 -24.25 -36.79 -7.46
N SER A 1051 -23.61 -36.55 -8.60
CA SER A 1051 -22.67 -37.50 -9.21
C SER A 1051 -21.25 -37.40 -8.65
N VAL A 1052 -20.77 -36.19 -8.34
CA VAL A 1052 -19.41 -35.92 -7.86
C VAL A 1052 -19.38 -35.93 -6.33
N TYR A 1053 -20.21 -35.09 -5.69
CA TYR A 1053 -20.22 -34.94 -4.23
C TYR A 1053 -21.12 -35.93 -3.49
N LYS A 1054 -21.82 -36.80 -4.23
CA LYS A 1054 -22.69 -37.85 -3.69
C LYS A 1054 -23.76 -37.28 -2.74
N ILE A 1055 -24.20 -36.06 -2.98
CA ILE A 1055 -25.29 -35.43 -2.24
C ILE A 1055 -26.58 -35.78 -2.96
N GLU A 1056 -27.26 -36.81 -2.46
CA GLU A 1056 -28.47 -37.34 -3.10
C GLU A 1056 -29.74 -36.67 -2.62
N LYS A 1057 -29.67 -35.92 -1.52
CA LYS A 1057 -30.84 -35.38 -0.83
C LYS A 1057 -30.87 -33.86 -0.83
N ASN A 1058 -32.08 -33.34 -0.98
CA ASN A 1058 -32.40 -31.93 -0.81
C ASN A 1058 -33.70 -31.74 -0.02
N THR A 1059 -33.79 -30.64 0.71
CA THR A 1059 -35.04 -30.29 1.43
C THR A 1059 -35.19 -28.79 1.44
N ILE A 1060 -36.40 -28.30 1.14
CA ILE A 1060 -36.73 -26.88 1.13
C ILE A 1060 -37.68 -26.61 2.30
N ILE A 1061 -37.18 -25.82 3.25
CA ILE A 1061 -37.89 -25.46 4.47
C ILE A 1061 -38.73 -24.20 4.21
N PRO A 1062 -40.02 -24.18 4.61
CA PRO A 1062 -40.86 -23.00 4.45
C PRO A 1062 -40.45 -21.89 5.42
N SER A 1063 -40.70 -20.64 5.03
CA SER A 1063 -40.39 -19.50 5.88
C SER A 1063 -41.28 -19.45 7.12
N VAL A 1064 -40.67 -19.33 8.30
CA VAL A 1064 -41.38 -19.10 9.58
C VAL A 1064 -42.05 -17.72 9.66
N PHE A 1065 -41.77 -16.83 8.70
CA PHE A 1065 -42.41 -15.52 8.61
C PHE A 1065 -43.63 -15.51 7.68
N GLY A 1066 -43.98 -16.65 7.08
CA GLY A 1066 -45.10 -16.78 6.15
C GLY A 1066 -44.70 -16.54 4.69
N LYS A 1067 -45.69 -16.27 3.83
CA LYS A 1067 -45.46 -16.05 2.41
C LYS A 1067 -44.72 -14.72 2.17
N ASN A 1068 -43.77 -14.72 1.23
CA ASN A 1068 -43.06 -13.52 0.81
C ASN A 1068 -44.03 -12.53 0.13
N ASN A 1069 -44.04 -11.27 0.59
CA ASN A 1069 -44.89 -10.19 0.09
C ASN A 1069 -44.22 -9.35 -1.02
N LEU A 1070 -43.29 -9.96 -1.75
CA LEU A 1070 -42.63 -9.36 -2.91
C LEU A 1070 -43.59 -9.23 -4.11
N ARG A 1071 -43.74 -8.01 -4.62
CA ARG A 1071 -44.37 -7.75 -5.91
C ARG A 1071 -43.33 -7.81 -7.03
N PHE A 1072 -43.49 -8.77 -7.94
CA PHE A 1072 -42.71 -8.89 -9.17
C PHE A 1072 -43.47 -9.71 -10.22
N THR A 1073 -43.48 -9.22 -11.46
CA THR A 1073 -44.06 -9.88 -12.63
C THR A 1073 -43.10 -9.79 -13.81
N LYS A 1074 -42.68 -10.94 -14.38
CA LYS A 1074 -41.68 -10.98 -15.46
C LYS A 1074 -42.03 -10.09 -16.65
N LYS A 1075 -43.31 -9.96 -16.99
CA LYS A 1075 -43.79 -9.21 -18.16
C LYS A 1075 -43.64 -7.69 -18.01
N ASP A 1076 -43.95 -7.16 -16.83
CA ASP A 1076 -44.07 -5.70 -16.64
C ASP A 1076 -42.83 -5.11 -15.93
N ASP A 1077 -42.10 -5.94 -15.16
CA ASP A 1077 -40.98 -5.50 -14.33
C ASP A 1077 -39.60 -5.84 -14.91
N ILE A 1078 -39.51 -6.50 -16.07
CA ILE A 1078 -38.26 -6.66 -16.84
C ILE A 1078 -38.33 -5.77 -18.08
N LYS A 1079 -37.46 -4.76 -18.15
CA LYS A 1079 -37.39 -3.79 -19.24
C LYS A 1079 -36.04 -3.90 -19.93
N ILE A 1080 -36.02 -4.04 -21.26
CA ILE A 1080 -34.79 -4.04 -22.07
C ILE A 1080 -34.82 -2.77 -22.91
N GLU A 1081 -33.85 -1.89 -22.71
CA GLU A 1081 -33.80 -0.55 -23.30
C GLU A 1081 -32.53 -0.35 -24.13
N ASN A 1082 -32.61 0.59 -25.09
CA ASN A 1082 -31.45 1.01 -25.88
C ASN A 1082 -30.62 2.07 -25.13
N GLY A 1083 -29.41 2.36 -25.63
CA GLY A 1083 -28.49 3.28 -24.96
C GLY A 1083 -29.03 4.70 -24.69
N ASP A 1084 -29.88 5.23 -25.57
CA ASP A 1084 -30.38 6.61 -25.46
C ASP A 1084 -31.45 6.76 -24.38
N ASP A 1085 -32.28 5.73 -24.16
CA ASP A 1085 -33.38 5.76 -23.19
C ASP A 1085 -33.07 5.07 -21.86
N TYR A 1086 -32.04 4.22 -21.81
CA TYR A 1086 -31.70 3.39 -20.64
C TYR A 1086 -31.66 4.16 -19.30
N PHE A 1087 -30.91 5.26 -19.23
CA PHE A 1087 -30.84 6.08 -18.01
C PHE A 1087 -32.14 6.83 -17.72
N ASN A 1088 -32.89 7.24 -18.75
CA ASN A 1088 -34.18 7.90 -18.59
C ASN A 1088 -35.23 6.93 -18.01
N VAL A 1089 -35.19 5.65 -18.39
CA VAL A 1089 -36.09 4.63 -17.86
C VAL A 1089 -35.76 4.28 -16.41
N ILE A 1090 -34.47 4.16 -16.04
CA ILE A 1090 -34.06 3.99 -14.64
C ILE A 1090 -34.58 5.15 -13.79
N LYS A 1091 -34.37 6.40 -14.24
CA LYS A 1091 -34.86 7.59 -13.52
C LYS A 1091 -36.38 7.63 -13.40
N ARG A 1092 -37.10 7.26 -14.46
CA ARG A 1092 -38.57 7.19 -14.44
C ARG A 1092 -39.07 6.17 -13.42
N GLU A 1093 -38.46 4.98 -13.37
CA GLU A 1093 -38.80 3.98 -12.35
C GLU A 1093 -38.51 4.49 -10.94
N ILE A 1094 -37.39 5.19 -10.72
CA ILE A 1094 -37.09 5.83 -9.43
C ILE A 1094 -38.23 6.80 -9.05
N ASP A 1095 -38.61 7.71 -9.95
CA ASP A 1095 -39.67 8.70 -9.70
C ASP A 1095 -41.03 8.04 -9.40
N ASP A 1096 -41.42 7.04 -10.20
CA ASP A 1096 -42.70 6.32 -10.08
C ASP A 1096 -42.83 5.57 -8.74
N ARG A 1097 -41.69 5.15 -8.16
CA ARG A 1097 -41.65 4.42 -6.88
C ARG A 1097 -41.44 5.33 -5.68
N LEU A 1098 -40.95 6.55 -5.89
CA LEU A 1098 -40.83 7.60 -4.86
C LEU A 1098 -42.15 8.37 -4.61
N VAL A 1099 -43.29 7.81 -4.99
CA VAL A 1099 -44.61 8.42 -4.74
C VAL A 1099 -45.06 8.17 -3.30
N ALA A 1100 -45.52 9.22 -2.62
CA ALA A 1100 -46.11 9.14 -1.30
C ALA A 1100 -47.59 8.73 -1.40
N THR A 1101 -47.99 7.61 -0.80
CA THR A 1101 -49.40 7.19 -0.79
C THR A 1101 -50.14 7.55 0.50
N ILE A 1102 -49.46 7.61 1.65
CA ILE A 1102 -50.11 7.88 2.95
C ILE A 1102 -49.32 8.88 3.82
N SER A 1103 -48.07 8.57 4.17
CA SER A 1103 -47.15 9.42 4.93
C SER A 1103 -45.71 9.02 4.61
N GLY A 1104 -44.92 9.94 4.05
CA GLY A 1104 -43.58 9.63 3.53
C GLY A 1104 -43.58 8.90 2.19
N LYS A 1105 -42.39 8.52 1.72
CA LYS A 1105 -42.14 7.87 0.42
C LYS A 1105 -41.40 6.55 0.62
N ARG A 1106 -41.34 5.73 -0.43
CA ARG A 1106 -40.53 4.50 -0.41
C ARG A 1106 -39.03 4.81 -0.40
N ALA A 1107 -38.25 3.78 -0.12
CA ALA A 1107 -36.81 3.75 -0.34
C ALA A 1107 -36.51 3.00 -1.65
N VAL A 1108 -35.54 3.47 -2.43
CA VAL A 1108 -35.15 2.87 -3.72
C VAL A 1108 -33.66 2.50 -3.69
N LEU A 1109 -33.36 1.22 -3.92
CA LEU A 1109 -32.01 0.69 -4.06
C LEU A 1109 -31.76 0.36 -5.53
N VAL A 1110 -30.69 0.88 -6.12
CA VAL A 1110 -30.34 0.64 -7.54
C VAL A 1110 -28.98 -0.04 -7.61
N PHE A 1111 -28.92 -1.24 -8.19
CA PHE A 1111 -27.68 -2.02 -8.32
C PHE A 1111 -27.12 -1.95 -9.74
N PHE A 1112 -25.85 -1.56 -9.86
CA PHE A 1112 -25.08 -1.48 -11.10
C PHE A 1112 -24.00 -2.55 -11.18
N GLU A 1113 -23.74 -3.07 -12.38
CA GLU A 1113 -22.74 -4.12 -12.58
C GLU A 1113 -21.32 -3.70 -12.15
N SER A 1114 -20.99 -2.41 -12.32
CA SER A 1114 -19.67 -1.87 -12.01
C SER A 1114 -19.75 -0.42 -11.51
N GLU A 1115 -18.72 0.02 -10.79
CA GLU A 1115 -18.55 1.41 -10.38
C GLU A 1115 -18.56 2.36 -11.59
N LYS A 1116 -18.01 1.94 -12.74
CA LYS A 1116 -18.02 2.73 -13.97
C LYS A 1116 -19.44 3.07 -14.43
N LYS A 1117 -20.30 2.05 -14.58
CA LYS A 1117 -21.72 2.22 -15.01
C LYS A 1117 -22.52 3.03 -13.99
N LEU A 1118 -22.26 2.83 -12.70
CA LEU A 1118 -22.85 3.63 -11.63
C LEU A 1118 -22.51 5.11 -11.79
N LYS A 1119 -21.22 5.44 -12.02
CA LYS A 1119 -20.77 6.83 -12.20
C LYS A 1119 -21.32 7.44 -13.48
N GLU A 1120 -21.37 6.70 -14.57
CA GLU A 1120 -22.00 7.14 -15.83
C GLU A 1120 -23.46 7.55 -15.61
N PHE A 1121 -24.24 6.78 -14.83
CA PHE A 1121 -25.62 7.16 -14.48
C PHE A 1121 -25.66 8.38 -13.55
N TYR A 1122 -24.80 8.41 -12.53
CA TYR A 1122 -24.75 9.51 -11.55
C TYR A 1122 -24.37 10.86 -12.17
N GLU A 1123 -23.54 10.84 -13.22
CA GLU A 1123 -23.08 12.02 -13.97
C GLU A 1123 -24.00 12.36 -15.16
N SER A 1124 -24.99 11.52 -15.46
CA SER A 1124 -25.89 11.71 -16.59
C SER A 1124 -26.88 12.87 -16.39
N LYS A 1125 -27.34 13.45 -17.51
CA LYS A 1125 -28.41 14.47 -17.53
C LYS A 1125 -29.72 13.97 -16.90
N ALA A 1126 -29.97 12.66 -16.93
CA ALA A 1126 -31.19 12.08 -16.36
C ALA A 1126 -31.29 12.33 -14.85
N LEU A 1127 -30.15 12.30 -14.14
CA LEU A 1127 -30.11 12.44 -12.69
C LEU A 1127 -29.92 13.89 -12.22
N GLU A 1128 -29.60 14.84 -13.10
CA GLU A 1128 -29.20 16.21 -12.77
C GLU A 1128 -30.17 16.92 -11.80
N LEU A 1129 -31.48 16.76 -12.00
CA LEU A 1129 -32.53 17.39 -11.17
C LEU A 1129 -32.68 16.79 -9.76
N ILE A 1130 -32.29 15.53 -9.56
CA ILE A 1130 -32.44 14.82 -8.28
C ILE A 1130 -31.10 14.41 -7.67
N LYS A 1131 -29.98 14.79 -8.30
CA LYS A 1131 -28.63 14.37 -7.96
C LYS A 1131 -28.29 14.61 -6.49
N GLU A 1132 -28.71 15.74 -5.94
CA GLU A 1132 -28.51 16.10 -4.53
C GLU A 1132 -29.21 15.15 -3.54
N SER A 1133 -30.27 14.45 -3.99
CA SER A 1133 -31.03 13.50 -3.16
C SER A 1133 -30.54 12.06 -3.29
N VAL A 1134 -29.60 11.79 -4.20
CA VAL A 1134 -29.09 10.46 -4.51
C VAL A 1134 -27.75 10.25 -3.82
N VAL A 1135 -27.64 9.15 -3.08
CA VAL A 1135 -26.38 8.69 -2.51
C VAL A 1135 -25.88 7.52 -3.35
N TYR A 1136 -24.59 7.36 -3.51
CA TYR A 1136 -24.04 6.10 -4.01
C TYR A 1136 -23.10 5.47 -2.98
N LEU A 1137 -22.90 4.16 -3.09
CA LEU A 1137 -21.96 3.38 -2.29
C LEU A 1137 -21.12 2.45 -3.18
N THR A 1138 -19.80 2.60 -3.08
CA THR A 1138 -18.80 1.73 -3.74
C THR A 1138 -17.91 1.04 -2.71
N GLU A 1139 -17.12 0.08 -3.15
CA GLU A 1139 -16.21 -0.71 -2.32
C GLU A 1139 -15.08 0.13 -1.72
N GLU A 1140 -14.78 1.30 -2.31
CA GLU A 1140 -13.79 2.25 -1.82
C GLU A 1140 -14.18 2.92 -0.49
N ALA A 1141 -15.49 2.97 -0.19
CA ALA A 1141 -15.99 3.54 1.04
C ALA A 1141 -15.41 2.80 2.27
N SER A 1142 -15.06 3.55 3.31
CA SER A 1142 -14.63 3.00 4.59
C SER A 1142 -15.77 2.22 5.27
N SER A 1143 -15.46 1.30 6.19
CA SER A 1143 -16.48 0.53 6.90
C SER A 1143 -17.54 1.41 7.60
N PRO A 1144 -17.17 2.54 8.27
CA PRO A 1144 -18.17 3.46 8.81
C PRO A 1144 -19.04 4.14 7.74
N GLU A 1145 -18.47 4.53 6.59
CA GLU A 1145 -19.22 5.13 5.49
C GLU A 1145 -20.22 4.11 4.89
N LYS A 1146 -19.81 2.84 4.74
CA LYS A 1146 -20.67 1.74 4.29
C LYS A 1146 -21.86 1.53 5.23
N GLU A 1147 -21.61 1.38 6.53
CA GLU A 1147 -22.66 1.16 7.52
C GLU A 1147 -23.71 2.27 7.49
N ILE A 1148 -23.25 3.53 7.37
CA ILE A 1148 -24.13 4.70 7.32
C ILE A 1148 -24.94 4.74 6.03
N ALA A 1149 -24.31 4.48 4.89
CA ALA A 1149 -25.01 4.46 3.60
C ALA A 1149 -26.06 3.34 3.56
N ILE A 1150 -25.73 2.13 4.03
CA ILE A 1150 -26.64 0.97 4.05
C ILE A 1150 -27.84 1.23 4.97
N GLN A 1151 -27.61 1.71 6.20
CA GLN A 1151 -28.70 2.04 7.12
C GLN A 1151 -29.51 3.27 6.66
N GLY A 1152 -28.85 4.22 6.00
CA GLY A 1152 -29.51 5.38 5.41
C GLY A 1152 -30.39 4.99 4.23
N ALA A 1153 -29.99 3.99 3.45
CA ALA A 1153 -30.66 3.56 2.23
C ALA A 1153 -32.07 2.99 2.47
N THR A 1154 -32.39 2.53 3.68
CA THR A 1154 -33.70 1.95 4.00
C THR A 1154 -34.70 2.94 4.61
N LYS A 1155 -34.39 4.25 4.60
CA LYS A 1155 -35.26 5.32 5.12
C LYS A 1155 -36.14 5.93 4.04
N SER A 1156 -37.26 6.52 4.44
CA SER A 1156 -38.18 7.22 3.53
C SER A 1156 -37.45 8.27 2.68
N ASP A 1157 -37.82 8.37 1.40
CA ASP A 1157 -37.29 9.36 0.43
C ASP A 1157 -35.78 9.24 0.17
N ARG A 1158 -35.25 8.02 0.25
CA ARG A 1158 -33.84 7.72 -0.03
C ARG A 1158 -33.69 6.94 -1.32
N ILE A 1159 -32.77 7.42 -2.15
CA ILE A 1159 -32.30 6.76 -3.36
C ILE A 1159 -30.83 6.44 -3.13
N THR A 1160 -30.49 5.15 -3.17
CA THR A 1160 -29.10 4.75 -3.01
C THR A 1160 -28.66 3.84 -4.15
N LEU A 1161 -27.60 4.24 -4.84
CA LEU A 1161 -26.97 3.47 -5.91
C LEU A 1161 -25.86 2.60 -5.32
N PHE A 1162 -25.78 1.35 -5.74
CA PHE A 1162 -24.81 0.37 -5.29
C PHE A 1162 -24.14 -0.30 -6.48
N THR A 1163 -22.90 -0.73 -6.30
CA THR A 1163 -22.31 -1.75 -7.18
C THR A 1163 -22.90 -3.13 -6.87
N LYS A 1164 -22.78 -4.07 -7.80
CA LYS A 1164 -23.33 -5.43 -7.68
C LYS A 1164 -22.87 -6.17 -6.42
N ASN A 1165 -21.68 -5.85 -5.91
CA ASN A 1165 -21.11 -6.51 -4.75
C ASN A 1165 -21.92 -6.30 -3.47
N PHE A 1166 -22.67 -5.19 -3.34
CA PHE A 1166 -23.60 -4.98 -2.22
C PHE A 1166 -24.92 -5.75 -2.39
N GLY A 1167 -25.16 -6.37 -3.54
CA GLY A 1167 -26.28 -7.30 -3.79
C GLY A 1167 -26.15 -8.61 -3.01
N ARG A 1168 -24.95 -8.91 -2.50
CA ARG A 1168 -24.61 -10.11 -1.75
C ARG A 1168 -24.02 -9.76 -0.38
N GLY A 1169 -24.34 -10.55 0.65
CA GLY A 1169 -23.80 -10.37 2.01
C GLY A 1169 -24.21 -9.10 2.78
N THR A 1170 -24.84 -8.10 2.14
CA THR A 1170 -25.25 -6.84 2.76
C THR A 1170 -26.71 -6.86 3.22
N ASP A 1171 -26.97 -6.50 4.47
CA ASP A 1171 -28.31 -6.52 5.05
C ASP A 1171 -28.96 -5.13 5.06
N PHE A 1172 -30.01 -4.97 4.26
CA PHE A 1172 -30.84 -3.76 4.20
C PHE A 1172 -32.07 -3.92 5.10
N ILE A 1173 -31.90 -3.72 6.40
CA ILE A 1173 -33.01 -3.80 7.36
C ILE A 1173 -33.79 -2.48 7.35
N CYS A 1174 -35.11 -2.57 7.15
CA CYS A 1174 -36.01 -1.43 7.16
C CYS A 1174 -36.60 -1.23 8.57
N TYR A 1175 -36.14 -0.20 9.27
CA TYR A 1175 -36.73 0.21 10.55
C TYR A 1175 -37.77 1.34 10.40
N ASP A 1176 -37.91 1.92 9.21
CA ASP A 1176 -38.77 3.07 8.95
C ASP A 1176 -40.21 2.62 8.61
N PRO A 1177 -41.20 2.85 9.49
CA PRO A 1177 -42.57 2.40 9.27
C PRO A 1177 -43.21 3.11 8.07
N ARG A 1178 -42.76 4.32 7.69
CA ARG A 1178 -43.24 5.01 6.49
C ARG A 1178 -42.88 4.22 5.24
N VAL A 1179 -41.68 3.65 5.17
CA VAL A 1179 -41.27 2.82 4.03
C VAL A 1179 -42.14 1.56 3.98
N ALA A 1180 -42.35 0.89 5.11
CA ALA A 1180 -43.21 -0.29 5.20
C ALA A 1180 -44.67 -0.01 4.75
N LEU A 1181 -45.26 1.10 5.21
CA LEU A 1181 -46.62 1.53 4.85
C LEU A 1181 -46.78 1.89 3.37
N ASN A 1182 -45.72 2.37 2.71
CA ASN A 1182 -45.73 2.70 1.28
C ASN A 1182 -45.31 1.51 0.39
N GLY A 1183 -45.42 0.26 0.86
CA GLY A 1183 -45.12 -0.95 0.07
C GLY A 1183 -43.69 -1.46 0.19
N GLY A 1184 -42.93 -0.97 1.18
CA GLY A 1184 -41.58 -1.41 1.51
C GLY A 1184 -40.50 -0.93 0.54
N ILE A 1185 -39.31 -1.50 0.64
CA ILE A 1185 -38.16 -1.14 -0.20
C ILE A 1185 -38.44 -1.50 -1.68
N HIS A 1186 -38.06 -0.65 -2.62
CA HIS A 1186 -38.03 -0.98 -4.05
C HIS A 1186 -36.58 -1.24 -4.48
N VAL A 1187 -36.35 -2.34 -5.21
CA VAL A 1187 -35.03 -2.71 -5.73
C VAL A 1187 -35.06 -2.66 -7.26
N ILE A 1188 -34.10 -1.96 -7.85
CA ILE A 1188 -33.85 -1.90 -9.28
C ILE A 1188 -32.51 -2.58 -9.55
N GLN A 1189 -32.50 -3.62 -10.39
CA GLN A 1189 -31.29 -4.24 -10.88
C GLN A 1189 -31.04 -3.79 -12.32
N THR A 1190 -29.86 -3.24 -12.59
CA THR A 1190 -29.55 -2.60 -13.88
C THR A 1190 -28.71 -3.49 -14.82
N PHE A 1191 -28.58 -4.77 -14.50
CA PHE A 1191 -27.75 -5.71 -15.24
C PHE A 1191 -28.29 -7.13 -15.12
N LEU A 1192 -28.03 -7.97 -16.12
CA LEU A 1192 -28.35 -9.38 -16.03
C LEU A 1192 -27.27 -10.07 -15.19
N SER A 1193 -27.67 -10.83 -14.17
CA SER A 1193 -26.74 -11.60 -13.36
C SER A 1193 -26.19 -12.79 -14.15
N GLU A 1194 -24.91 -13.12 -13.99
CA GLU A 1194 -24.35 -14.35 -14.57
C GLU A 1194 -24.93 -15.60 -13.91
N GLU A 1195 -25.30 -15.50 -12.64
CA GLU A 1195 -25.83 -16.58 -11.81
C GLU A 1195 -27.24 -16.23 -11.30
N MET A 1196 -28.19 -17.17 -11.44
CA MET A 1196 -29.56 -16.99 -10.95
C MET A 1196 -29.63 -16.81 -9.43
N SER A 1197 -28.67 -17.38 -8.69
CA SER A 1197 -28.53 -17.19 -7.25
C SER A 1197 -28.25 -15.74 -6.87
N GLU A 1198 -27.43 -15.02 -7.65
CA GLU A 1198 -27.14 -13.59 -7.45
C GLU A 1198 -28.41 -12.74 -7.64
N GLU A 1199 -29.17 -12.99 -8.71
CA GLU A 1199 -30.44 -12.30 -8.96
C GLU A 1199 -31.42 -12.49 -7.81
N VAL A 1200 -31.60 -13.74 -7.35
CA VAL A 1200 -32.50 -14.05 -6.23
C VAL A 1200 -32.02 -13.39 -4.92
N GLN A 1201 -30.70 -13.28 -4.72
CA GLN A 1201 -30.15 -12.57 -3.57
C GLN A 1201 -30.37 -11.06 -3.64
N ILE A 1202 -30.18 -10.42 -4.79
CA ILE A 1202 -30.46 -8.99 -5.02
C ILE A 1202 -31.96 -8.73 -4.79
N LYS A 1203 -32.81 -9.58 -5.36
CA LYS A 1203 -34.26 -9.54 -5.18
C LYS A 1203 -34.66 -9.71 -3.71
N GLY A 1204 -33.93 -10.55 -2.97
CA GLY A 1204 -34.09 -10.75 -1.52
C GLY A 1204 -33.57 -9.61 -0.63
N ARG A 1205 -33.07 -8.50 -1.20
CA ARG A 1205 -32.75 -7.26 -0.46
C ARG A 1205 -34.00 -6.41 -0.17
N THR A 1206 -35.14 -6.80 -0.74
CA THR A 1206 -36.47 -6.28 -0.37
C THR A 1206 -37.37 -7.41 0.14
N ALA A 1207 -38.55 -7.05 0.70
CA ALA A 1207 -39.57 -7.98 1.18
C ALA A 1207 -39.06 -9.08 2.15
N ARG A 1208 -38.21 -8.70 3.11
CA ARG A 1208 -37.58 -9.63 4.08
C ARG A 1208 -38.49 -9.90 5.27
N GLN A 1209 -38.40 -11.11 5.85
CA GLN A 1209 -39.10 -11.50 7.10
C GLN A 1209 -40.61 -11.18 7.11
N GLY A 1210 -41.27 -11.29 5.95
CA GLY A 1210 -42.69 -11.00 5.79
C GLY A 1210 -43.02 -9.54 5.45
N ASP A 1211 -42.02 -8.66 5.34
CA ASP A 1211 -42.23 -7.27 4.91
C ASP A 1211 -42.67 -7.20 3.44
N TYR A 1212 -43.37 -6.11 3.08
CA TYR A 1212 -43.71 -5.80 1.70
C TYR A 1212 -42.47 -5.32 0.93
N GLY A 1213 -42.50 -5.46 -0.38
CA GLY A 1213 -41.42 -4.99 -1.24
C GLY A 1213 -41.73 -5.16 -2.72
N SER A 1214 -40.92 -4.57 -3.58
CA SER A 1214 -41.04 -4.77 -5.03
C SER A 1214 -39.68 -4.72 -5.70
N TYR A 1215 -39.56 -5.41 -6.82
CA TYR A 1215 -38.31 -5.55 -7.57
C TYR A 1215 -38.59 -5.32 -9.06
N CYS A 1216 -37.66 -4.69 -9.76
CA CYS A 1216 -37.64 -4.64 -11.22
C CYS A 1216 -36.20 -4.79 -11.76
N MET A 1217 -36.11 -5.14 -13.03
CA MET A 1217 -34.86 -5.28 -13.77
C MET A 1217 -34.91 -4.39 -15.02
N ILE A 1218 -33.91 -3.54 -15.21
CA ILE A 1218 -33.80 -2.63 -16.35
C ILE A 1218 -32.45 -2.91 -17.01
N LEU A 1219 -32.46 -3.47 -18.22
CA LEU A 1219 -31.29 -3.97 -18.92
C LEU A 1219 -30.95 -3.09 -20.12
N LEU A 1220 -29.66 -2.88 -20.37
CA LEU A 1220 -29.17 -2.25 -21.59
C LEU A 1220 -28.97 -3.33 -22.66
N ASP A 1221 -29.59 -3.19 -23.83
CA ASP A 1221 -29.52 -4.13 -24.95
C ASP A 1221 -28.09 -4.54 -25.32
N LYS A 1222 -27.20 -3.57 -25.46
CA LYS A 1222 -25.79 -3.76 -25.82
C LYS A 1222 -25.02 -4.59 -24.79
N ASP A 1223 -25.38 -4.48 -23.51
CA ASP A 1223 -24.71 -5.25 -22.46
C ASP A 1223 -25.14 -6.74 -22.49
N LEU A 1224 -26.21 -7.10 -23.21
CA LEU A 1224 -26.70 -8.47 -23.34
C LEU A 1224 -25.93 -9.30 -24.39
N GLU A 1225 -25.21 -8.66 -25.31
CA GLU A 1225 -24.40 -9.33 -26.33
C GLU A 1225 -23.35 -10.26 -25.70
N LYS A 1226 -22.83 -9.93 -24.51
CA LYS A 1226 -21.86 -10.77 -23.78
C LYS A 1226 -22.44 -12.12 -23.34
N TYR A 1227 -23.78 -12.25 -23.31
CA TYR A 1227 -24.51 -13.48 -23.04
C TYR A 1227 -24.99 -14.18 -24.31
N GLN A 1228 -24.53 -13.74 -25.49
CA GLN A 1228 -24.96 -14.25 -26.79
C GLN A 1228 -26.46 -14.04 -27.06
N ILE A 1229 -27.04 -12.99 -26.44
CA ILE A 1229 -28.42 -12.57 -26.69
C ILE A 1229 -28.39 -11.52 -27.78
N ASP A 1230 -28.98 -11.83 -28.94
CA ASP A 1230 -29.01 -10.92 -30.06
C ASP A 1230 -30.28 -10.04 -30.09
N ARG A 1231 -30.37 -9.14 -31.06
CA ARG A 1231 -31.52 -8.26 -31.22
C ARG A 1231 -32.81 -9.03 -31.56
N ASN A 1232 -32.72 -10.12 -32.32
CA ASN A 1232 -33.88 -10.95 -32.66
C ASN A 1232 -34.42 -11.64 -31.40
N ASP A 1233 -33.54 -12.10 -30.52
CA ASP A 1233 -33.91 -12.66 -29.23
C ASP A 1233 -34.67 -11.64 -28.38
N ILE A 1234 -34.18 -10.41 -28.30
CA ILE A 1234 -34.84 -9.31 -27.58
C ILE A 1234 -36.22 -9.01 -28.19
N GLU A 1235 -36.33 -8.93 -29.52
CA GLU A 1235 -37.60 -8.70 -30.21
C GLU A 1235 -38.58 -9.87 -30.01
N ASN A 1236 -38.10 -11.11 -30.01
CA ASN A 1236 -38.91 -12.30 -29.69
C ASN A 1236 -39.44 -12.27 -28.25
N VAL A 1237 -38.61 -11.86 -27.27
CA VAL A 1237 -39.05 -11.69 -25.86
C VAL A 1237 -40.11 -10.59 -25.75
N ARG A 1238 -39.93 -9.45 -26.45
CA ARG A 1238 -40.90 -8.34 -26.47
C ARG A 1238 -42.25 -8.76 -27.09
N ASP A 1239 -42.22 -9.63 -28.10
CA ASP A 1239 -43.41 -10.21 -28.73
C ASP A 1239 -44.07 -11.33 -27.91
N GLY A 1240 -43.55 -11.65 -26.72
CA GLY A 1240 -44.06 -12.71 -25.85
C GLY A 1240 -43.75 -14.13 -26.33
N LYS A 1241 -42.82 -14.28 -27.27
CA LYS A 1241 -42.31 -15.61 -27.67
C LYS A 1241 -41.32 -16.10 -26.63
N SER A 1242 -41.39 -17.40 -26.32
CA SER A 1242 -40.40 -18.08 -25.50
C SER A 1242 -39.06 -18.08 -26.25
N VAL A 1243 -38.08 -17.37 -25.71
CA VAL A 1243 -36.68 -17.51 -26.10
C VAL A 1243 -35.99 -18.31 -25.00
N ALA A 1244 -35.23 -19.34 -25.37
CA ALA A 1244 -34.55 -20.26 -24.46
C ALA A 1244 -33.30 -19.61 -23.81
N ILE A 1245 -33.45 -18.38 -23.32
CA ILE A 1245 -32.35 -17.53 -22.86
C ILE A 1245 -32.50 -17.12 -21.38
N ILE A 1246 -33.69 -17.26 -20.77
CA ILE A 1246 -33.97 -16.87 -19.37
C ILE A 1246 -34.57 -18.01 -18.55
#